data_AF-A0A9D6IGD6-F1
#
_entry.id   AF-A0A9D6IGD6-F1
#
_cell.length_a   1.000
_cell.length_b   1.000
_cell.length_c   1.000
_cell.angle_alpha   90.00
_cell.angle_beta   90.00
_cell.angle_gamma   90.00
#
_symmetry.space_group_name_H-M   'P 1'
#
loop_
_entity.id
_entity.type
_entity.pdbx_description
1 polymer ?
#
loop_
_entity_poly.entity_id
_entity_poly.type
_entity_poly.pdbx_seq_one_letter_code
_entity_poly.pdbx_strand_id
1 'polypeptide(L)'
;MALPIFAITLFVSAFLLFLVQPMIGKLILPKLGGTPQVWNTCMVFFQSVLLLGYAYTHSVSTRLKLRQQMMLHGAVLFVPILLLFAFPFYETVREWDPPTEGNPIPEALKLLAIVVGIPFFVVSTSAPLLQRWFAYSGDPSAKDPYFLYGASNLGSLLSLLLYPALVEPMTFLAQQTTIWRIGYIAFAGMVVYCAYTIYKLAPPDSVLAAEEAAAAPPPPAEVPEAVAPAPEPAPAVQASTAVKSGPAPGGRGIQRKKGMKAPVKPDEAASVAKREIAPPILTGATAEMSWFRRVRWVLLAAVPSSLMLGVTNYISTDLSPFPLVWVIPLALYLLSFILVYMKFWTGTHAGNFGGQGYTPHQIALYVGHPIGILILCLVVMKGGFDPFVAVSMVMIGFFASALACHGELAVDRPNPRHLTEYFLLMSVGGALGGTFNALFAPIVFQSGVLEYYIAIVIACMVRPQYVSSGWFDELILNAFPGIQNWARSQGDEMAKSFGRTPPRTTYMFNYFLDILLGFFILFLVYFLTIKFWPYNNIDARRTVIGIMKFVKFIPMSDWWLQNTGIVIVFMIPATFCFFFAGRPLRITLAVAGILLGHLYMAGRDRSDILESRRTYFGLLQVRKDNEVPHDEEEAADFRVEPAIIKGKNYQIHYPFTYLMHGTTYHGRNYYSNESDELKPFRKDISRLATTYYHRYGPVGIVMERYNWVTNPAGAKKVGEAKGAGKQNSFHADVRSPVGIVGLLASPGGNMAGPLGAVLHTWSEPPFATIGLGTGTMVSYARPFQHMTYYEIDEVIRSFSLPEDKNDAYFKYLQGALRRGVNLEVIMGDARQALEREPKIMKSILDGSFVPEKHKEVYASDFSTGKAKYLDPVVSKMPMRERYYKVINVDAFSSDAIPIHLCTEQAIKLYMDKLADDGVLCMHTSNRHMDLVRPVARIAMELSKKSEAAGGPKINCLVGKDRSEKEIYMGHFSSEYVMIYRGDFFTNYVRGLEKEKEKLIKDGTMKPLPQAKDQEDAQFGRAPDGLQILNANVEWYDPYTDHTEVRNRRLVKSPVTARDALWTDDYSYILGVLR
;
A
#
# COMPACT_ATOMS: atom_id res chain seq x y z
N MET A 1 28.70 37.28 -6.94
CA MET A 1 28.98 35.89 -7.41
C MET A 1 28.58 34.80 -6.41
N ALA A 2 28.31 35.10 -5.12
CA ALA A 2 27.94 34.06 -4.15
C ALA A 2 26.64 33.31 -4.50
N LEU A 3 25.60 34.02 -4.95
CA LEU A 3 24.29 33.43 -5.26
C LEU A 3 24.34 32.19 -6.22
N PRO A 4 24.89 32.28 -7.44
CA PRO A 4 24.91 31.14 -8.36
C PRO A 4 25.72 29.96 -7.81
N ILE A 5 26.82 30.21 -7.11
CA ILE A 5 27.65 29.14 -6.51
C ILE A 5 26.84 28.36 -5.47
N PHE A 6 26.17 29.07 -4.56
CA PHE A 6 25.34 28.45 -3.52
C PHE A 6 24.13 27.73 -4.09
N ALA A 7 23.44 28.34 -5.08
CA ALA A 7 22.28 27.73 -5.72
C ALA A 7 22.64 26.43 -6.47
N ILE A 8 23.73 26.43 -7.26
CA ILE A 8 24.17 25.23 -7.98
C ILE A 8 24.66 24.15 -7.01
N THR A 9 25.39 24.53 -5.96
CA THR A 9 25.86 23.57 -4.94
C THR A 9 24.69 22.91 -4.20
N LEU A 10 23.68 23.69 -3.81
CA LEU A 10 22.46 23.17 -3.21
C LEU A 10 21.67 22.28 -4.16
N PHE A 11 21.57 22.67 -5.44
CA PHE A 11 20.94 21.86 -6.47
C PHE A 11 21.63 20.49 -6.63
N VAL A 12 22.97 20.48 -6.79
CA VAL A 12 23.75 19.24 -6.95
C VAL A 12 23.68 18.37 -5.71
N SER A 13 23.80 18.98 -4.52
CA SER A 13 23.65 18.28 -3.24
C SER A 13 22.31 17.55 -3.17
N ALA A 14 21.21 18.26 -3.41
CA ALA A 14 19.87 17.70 -3.36
C ALA A 14 19.61 16.68 -4.47
N PHE A 15 20.16 16.91 -5.66
CA PHE A 15 20.09 15.96 -6.78
C PHE A 15 20.74 14.62 -6.40
N LEU A 16 21.95 14.63 -5.83
CA LEU A 16 22.63 13.43 -5.34
C LEU A 16 21.87 12.75 -4.21
N LEU A 17 21.32 13.54 -3.28
CA LEU A 17 20.53 13.07 -2.14
C LEU A 17 19.27 12.31 -2.58
N PHE A 18 18.61 12.76 -3.65
CA PHE A 18 17.44 12.07 -4.22
C PHE A 18 17.78 11.03 -5.29
N LEU A 19 19.01 11.01 -5.81
CA LEU A 19 19.48 10.00 -6.75
C LEU A 19 19.84 8.70 -6.02
N VAL A 20 20.43 8.81 -4.83
CA VAL A 20 20.92 7.66 -4.06
C VAL A 20 19.78 6.80 -3.50
N GLN A 21 18.65 7.41 -3.15
CA GLN A 21 17.52 6.71 -2.53
C GLN A 21 16.93 5.62 -3.42
N PRO A 22 16.46 5.91 -4.65
CA PRO A 22 15.92 4.87 -5.53
C PRO A 22 17.02 3.92 -6.03
N MET A 23 18.27 4.38 -6.16
CA MET A 23 19.40 3.53 -6.53
C MET A 23 19.69 2.45 -5.48
N ILE A 24 19.81 2.82 -4.21
CA ILE A 24 20.02 1.87 -3.11
C ILE A 24 18.76 1.01 -2.91
N GLY A 25 17.57 1.61 -2.95
CA GLY A 25 16.31 0.88 -2.90
C GLY A 25 16.25 -0.24 -3.94
N LYS A 26 16.72 0.01 -5.17
CA LYS A 26 16.82 -1.01 -6.22
C LYS A 26 17.94 -2.01 -6.06
N LEU A 27 19.04 -1.66 -5.42
CA LEU A 27 20.10 -2.61 -5.09
C LEU A 27 19.62 -3.65 -4.08
N ILE A 28 18.78 -3.26 -3.12
CA ILE A 28 18.28 -4.15 -2.06
C ILE A 28 16.99 -4.89 -2.45
N LEU A 29 16.15 -4.31 -3.32
CA LEU A 29 14.83 -4.84 -3.69
C LEU A 29 14.85 -6.31 -4.12
N PRO A 30 15.83 -6.77 -4.92
CA PRO A 30 15.82 -8.15 -5.38
C PRO A 30 16.00 -9.18 -4.25
N LYS A 31 16.76 -8.80 -3.22
CA LYS A 31 17.02 -9.64 -2.06
C LYS A 31 15.87 -9.63 -1.06
N LEU A 32 15.20 -8.49 -0.92
CA LEU A 32 14.12 -8.29 0.05
C LEU A 32 12.71 -8.53 -0.53
N GLY A 33 12.59 -8.67 -1.85
CA GLY A 33 11.32 -8.75 -2.54
C GLY A 33 10.75 -7.38 -2.92
N GLY A 34 9.85 -7.34 -3.91
CA GLY A 34 9.25 -6.12 -4.46
C GLY A 34 8.18 -5.44 -3.58
N THR A 35 8.20 -5.63 -2.26
CA THR A 35 7.10 -5.22 -1.38
C THR A 35 7.13 -3.71 -1.09
N PRO A 36 5.97 -3.05 -0.93
CA PRO A 36 5.91 -1.65 -0.50
C PRO A 36 6.63 -1.40 0.84
N GLN A 37 6.76 -2.43 1.68
CA GLN A 37 7.38 -2.32 2.99
C GLN A 37 8.90 -2.09 2.92
N VAL A 38 9.61 -2.63 1.92
CA VAL A 38 11.03 -2.30 1.66
C VAL A 38 11.20 -0.80 1.45
N TRP A 39 10.32 -0.23 0.63
CA TRP A 39 10.36 1.18 0.31
C TRP A 39 10.04 2.05 1.54
N ASN A 40 8.99 1.70 2.29
CA ASN A 40 8.65 2.41 3.53
C ASN A 40 9.81 2.38 4.54
N THR A 41 10.50 1.25 4.64
CA THR A 41 11.70 1.11 5.49
C THR A 41 12.83 2.02 5.04
N CYS A 42 13.11 2.06 3.73
CA CYS A 42 14.09 2.99 3.16
C CYS A 42 13.73 4.44 3.44
N MET A 43 12.45 4.81 3.27
CA MET A 43 11.98 6.17 3.53
C MET A 43 12.19 6.58 4.98
N VAL A 44 11.82 5.73 5.95
CA VAL A 44 12.07 5.99 7.38
C VAL A 44 13.55 6.17 7.66
N PHE A 45 14.41 5.31 7.10
CA PHE A 45 15.85 5.43 7.22
C PHE A 45 16.35 6.79 6.70
N PHE A 46 16.05 7.12 5.44
CA PHE A 46 16.52 8.35 4.81
C PHE A 46 15.97 9.61 5.51
N GLN A 47 14.71 9.59 5.97
CA GLN A 47 14.13 10.69 6.76
C GLN A 47 14.84 10.84 8.12
N SER A 48 15.15 9.73 8.78
CA SER A 48 15.87 9.74 10.06
C SER A 48 17.29 10.28 9.91
N VAL A 49 18.02 9.85 8.88
CA VAL A 49 19.39 10.33 8.62
C VAL A 49 19.38 11.79 8.16
N LEU A 50 18.38 12.23 7.39
CA LEU A 50 18.19 13.64 7.03
C LEU A 50 17.95 14.50 8.28
N LEU A 51 17.10 14.03 9.20
CA LEU A 51 16.87 14.67 10.49
C LEU A 51 18.17 14.79 11.30
N LEU A 52 18.99 13.74 11.34
CA LEU A 52 20.31 13.80 11.99
C LEU A 52 21.23 14.83 11.33
N GLY A 53 21.25 14.91 10.00
CA GLY A 53 22.04 15.92 9.28
C GLY A 53 21.59 17.36 9.60
N TYR A 54 20.29 17.58 9.74
CA TYR A 54 19.75 18.88 10.12
C TYR A 54 20.02 19.20 11.59
N ALA A 55 19.96 18.21 12.48
CA ALA A 55 20.31 18.36 13.88
C ALA A 55 21.80 18.68 14.07
N TYR A 56 22.67 18.05 13.27
CA TYR A 56 24.10 18.38 13.18
C TYR A 56 24.27 19.84 12.75
N THR A 57 23.65 20.25 11.64
CA THR A 57 23.77 21.62 11.14
C THR A 57 23.29 22.64 12.16
N HIS A 58 22.15 22.40 12.80
CA HIS A 58 21.64 23.28 13.86
C HIS A 58 22.64 23.39 15.03
N SER A 59 23.15 22.26 15.51
CA SER A 59 24.13 22.22 16.61
C SER A 59 25.44 22.93 16.27
N VAL A 60 25.95 22.72 15.06
CA VAL A 60 27.17 23.38 14.56
C VAL A 60 26.95 24.88 14.39
N SER A 61 25.81 25.29 13.81
CA SER A 61 25.50 26.70 13.56
C SER A 61 25.23 27.52 14.81
N THR A 62 24.81 26.89 15.91
CA THR A 62 24.46 27.56 17.18
C THR A 62 25.58 27.53 18.21
N ARG A 63 26.47 26.53 18.17
CA ARG A 63 27.52 26.35 19.19
C ARG A 63 28.92 26.77 18.74
N LEU A 64 29.19 26.79 17.43
CA LEU A 64 30.53 27.03 16.90
C LEU A 64 30.61 28.35 16.12
N LYS A 65 31.79 28.98 16.16
CA LYS A 65 32.11 30.16 15.35
C LYS A 65 32.23 29.79 13.88
N LEU A 66 32.02 30.74 12.96
CA LEU A 66 31.94 30.47 11.52
C LEU A 66 33.17 29.71 10.98
N ARG A 67 34.38 30.06 11.42
CA ARG A 67 35.62 29.36 11.03
C ARG A 67 35.65 27.91 11.53
N GLN A 68 35.21 27.66 12.75
CA GLN A 68 35.14 26.30 13.32
C GLN A 68 34.10 25.46 12.59
N GLN A 69 32.96 26.05 12.19
CA GLN A 69 31.96 25.38 11.37
C GLN A 69 32.56 24.91 10.03
N MET A 70 33.31 25.78 9.34
CA MET A 70 33.96 25.45 8.07
C MET A 70 35.01 24.34 8.22
N MET A 71 35.84 24.38 9.26
CA MET A 71 36.86 23.37 9.52
C MET A 71 36.24 22.00 9.86
N LEU A 72 35.28 21.98 10.78
CA LEU A 72 34.60 20.75 11.19
C LEU A 72 33.85 20.14 10.01
N HIS A 73 33.06 20.94 9.30
CA HIS A 73 32.30 20.43 8.16
C HIS A 73 33.21 20.01 7.00
N GLY A 74 34.32 20.73 6.78
CA GLY A 74 35.38 20.31 5.86
C GLY A 74 35.91 18.92 6.18
N ALA A 75 36.22 18.62 7.45
CA ALA A 75 36.67 17.29 7.87
C ALA A 75 35.56 16.23 7.68
N VAL A 76 34.32 16.56 8.02
CA VAL A 76 33.16 15.67 7.86
C VAL A 76 32.93 15.29 6.39
N LEU A 77 33.19 16.19 5.43
CA LEU A 77 33.08 15.91 3.98
C LEU A 77 34.06 14.84 3.49
N PHE A 78 35.22 14.67 4.13
CA PHE A 78 36.22 13.67 3.73
C PHE A 78 35.87 12.25 4.19
N VAL A 79 35.11 12.09 5.28
CA VAL A 79 34.80 10.76 5.83
C VAL A 79 34.08 9.86 4.82
N PRO A 80 33.02 10.31 4.11
CA PRO A 80 32.39 9.47 3.10
C PRO A 80 33.31 9.09 1.94
N ILE A 81 34.31 9.92 1.58
CA ILE A 81 35.25 9.55 0.51
C ILE A 81 35.99 8.27 0.90
N LEU A 82 36.54 8.23 2.11
CA LEU A 82 37.26 7.04 2.62
C LEU A 82 36.33 5.82 2.68
N LEU A 83 35.10 6.00 3.16
CA LEU A 83 34.13 4.92 3.27
C LEU A 83 33.67 4.39 1.91
N LEU A 84 33.45 5.25 0.92
CA LEU A 84 33.03 4.86 -0.43
C LEU A 84 34.11 4.09 -1.20
N PHE A 85 35.39 4.29 -0.83
CA PHE A 85 36.51 3.47 -1.31
C PHE A 85 36.62 2.13 -0.57
N ALA A 86 36.38 2.11 0.75
CA ALA A 86 36.47 0.89 1.56
C ALA A 86 35.25 -0.04 1.40
N PHE A 87 34.05 0.52 1.28
CA PHE A 87 32.77 -0.18 1.16
C PHE A 87 31.98 0.34 -0.05
N PRO A 88 32.37 -0.03 -1.28
CA PRO A 88 31.60 0.27 -2.47
C PRO A 88 30.14 -0.20 -2.38
N PHE A 89 29.20 0.64 -2.79
CA PHE A 89 27.76 0.38 -2.66
C PHE A 89 27.31 -0.93 -3.33
N TYR A 90 27.75 -1.18 -4.57
CA TYR A 90 27.26 -2.30 -5.36
C TYR A 90 27.75 -3.63 -4.79
N GLU A 91 29.05 -3.71 -4.51
CA GLU A 91 29.75 -4.89 -4.01
C GLU A 91 29.25 -5.27 -2.61
N THR A 92 29.12 -4.29 -1.71
CA THR A 92 28.66 -4.54 -0.33
C THR A 92 27.22 -5.06 -0.29
N VAL A 93 26.31 -4.50 -1.10
CA VAL A 93 24.91 -4.96 -1.14
C VAL A 93 24.79 -6.31 -1.86
N ARG A 94 25.59 -6.53 -2.90
CA ARG A 94 25.62 -7.80 -3.64
C ARG A 94 26.07 -8.96 -2.75
N GLU A 95 27.01 -8.74 -1.84
CA GLU A 95 27.52 -9.77 -0.92
C GLU A 95 26.65 -9.97 0.33
N TRP A 96 25.77 -9.03 0.66
CA TRP A 96 24.91 -9.12 1.84
C TRP A 96 23.65 -9.94 1.58
N ASP A 97 23.39 -11.00 2.36
CA ASP A 97 22.14 -11.77 2.25
C ASP A 97 21.14 -11.41 3.36
N PRO A 98 19.83 -11.36 3.03
CA PRO A 98 18.80 -11.01 4.01
C PRO A 98 18.61 -12.14 5.04
N PRO A 99 18.17 -11.80 6.26
CA PRO A 99 17.88 -12.79 7.28
C PRO A 99 16.77 -13.75 6.82
N THR A 100 16.92 -15.04 7.11
CA THR A 100 15.95 -16.07 6.70
C THR A 100 14.75 -16.23 7.62
N GLU A 101 14.81 -15.64 8.81
CA GLU A 101 13.79 -15.79 9.83
C GLU A 101 13.38 -14.42 10.37
N GLY A 102 12.07 -14.23 10.51
CA GLY A 102 11.50 -13.01 11.06
C GLY A 102 11.46 -11.84 10.08
N ASN A 103 11.25 -10.65 10.64
CA ASN A 103 11.08 -9.43 9.86
C ASN A 103 12.44 -8.96 9.30
N PRO A 104 12.59 -8.79 7.97
CA PRO A 104 13.88 -8.38 7.38
C PRO A 104 14.23 -6.90 7.58
N ILE A 105 13.30 -6.10 8.13
CA ILE A 105 13.45 -4.65 8.31
C ILE A 105 14.68 -4.25 9.15
N PRO A 106 14.98 -4.85 10.31
CA PRO A 106 16.12 -4.42 11.14
C PRO A 106 17.47 -4.62 10.45
N GLU A 107 17.68 -5.76 9.78
CA GLU A 107 18.93 -6.01 9.05
C GLU A 107 19.03 -5.14 7.79
N ALA A 108 17.90 -4.85 7.12
CA ALA A 108 17.88 -3.87 6.03
C ALA A 108 18.28 -2.46 6.51
N LEU A 109 17.77 -2.01 7.66
CA LEU A 109 18.15 -0.72 8.26
C LEU A 109 19.64 -0.67 8.63
N LYS A 110 20.19 -1.78 9.13
CA LYS A 110 21.62 -1.92 9.45
C LYS A 110 22.48 -1.87 8.19
N LEU A 111 22.10 -2.58 7.12
CA LEU A 111 22.77 -2.50 5.82
C LEU A 111 22.78 -1.06 5.30
N LEU A 112 21.63 -0.39 5.30
CA LEU A 112 21.52 1.00 4.88
C LEU A 112 22.42 1.93 5.71
N ALA A 113 22.48 1.73 7.03
CA ALA A 113 23.33 2.50 7.93
C ALA A 113 24.82 2.36 7.59
N ILE A 114 25.28 1.14 7.27
CA ILE A 114 26.68 0.84 6.91
C ILE A 114 27.01 1.41 5.52
N VAL A 115 26.16 1.13 4.53
CA VAL A 115 26.47 1.41 3.13
C VAL A 115 26.28 2.88 2.82
N VAL A 116 25.09 3.43 3.06
CA VAL A 116 24.71 4.77 2.57
C VAL A 116 24.51 5.79 3.69
N GLY A 117 24.40 5.36 4.96
CA GLY A 117 24.08 6.21 6.10
C GLY A 117 25.01 7.41 6.27
N ILE A 118 26.32 7.18 6.32
CA ILE A 118 27.30 8.26 6.51
C ILE A 118 27.37 9.18 5.27
N PRO A 119 27.52 8.68 4.02
CA PRO A 119 27.46 9.54 2.84
C PRO A 119 26.17 10.39 2.77
N PHE A 120 25.02 9.78 3.03
CA PHE A 120 23.73 10.47 3.01
C PHE A 120 23.61 11.51 4.12
N PHE A 121 24.06 11.18 5.33
CA PHE A 121 24.12 12.12 6.46
C PHE A 121 24.87 13.38 6.06
N VAL A 122 26.06 13.24 5.48
CA VAL A 122 26.90 14.37 5.11
C VAL A 122 26.26 15.23 4.02
N VAL A 123 25.73 14.63 2.96
CA VAL A 123 25.03 15.37 1.89
C VAL A 123 23.82 16.12 2.45
N SER A 124 23.05 15.52 3.37
CA SER A 124 21.84 16.14 3.91
C SER A 124 22.08 17.38 4.77
N THR A 125 23.27 17.54 5.35
CA THR A 125 23.63 18.76 6.11
C THR A 125 23.61 20.05 5.27
N SER A 126 23.78 19.94 3.96
CA SER A 126 24.09 21.08 3.08
C SER A 126 22.94 22.07 2.90
N ALA A 127 21.70 21.60 2.84
CA ALA A 127 20.55 22.45 2.61
C ALA A 127 20.43 23.58 3.67
N PRO A 128 20.34 23.29 4.97
CA PRO A 128 20.32 24.33 6.00
C PRO A 128 21.68 25.02 6.19
N LEU A 129 22.80 24.30 6.02
CA LEU A 129 24.14 24.85 6.33
C LEU A 129 24.56 25.90 5.32
N LEU A 130 24.43 25.60 4.02
CA LEU A 130 24.79 26.53 2.96
C LEU A 130 23.84 27.73 2.92
N GLN A 131 22.55 27.56 3.23
CA GLN A 131 21.63 28.69 3.38
C GLN A 131 22.02 29.59 4.56
N ARG A 132 22.44 29.01 5.68
CA ARG A 132 22.95 29.76 6.83
C ARG A 132 24.24 30.50 6.47
N TRP A 133 25.16 29.86 5.77
CA TRP A 133 26.39 30.51 5.30
C TRP A 133 26.13 31.61 4.26
N PHE A 134 25.17 31.41 3.36
CA PHE A 134 24.76 32.42 2.39
C PHE A 134 24.20 33.68 3.06
N ALA A 135 23.53 33.55 4.21
CA ALA A 135 23.05 34.67 5.00
C ALA A 135 24.18 35.62 5.45
N TYR A 136 25.43 35.13 5.55
CA TYR A 136 26.62 35.93 5.89
C TYR A 136 27.31 36.57 4.68
N SER A 137 26.83 36.34 3.45
CA SER A 137 27.53 36.77 2.23
C SER A 137 27.41 38.28 1.91
N GLY A 138 26.50 38.99 2.56
CA GLY A 138 26.20 40.40 2.27
C GLY A 138 25.40 40.65 0.97
N ASP A 139 25.01 39.59 0.25
CA ASP A 139 24.17 39.70 -0.96
C ASP A 139 22.79 40.29 -0.62
N PRO A 140 22.16 41.13 -1.48
CA PRO A 140 20.82 41.65 -1.24
C PRO A 140 19.77 40.55 -0.99
N SER A 141 19.95 39.38 -1.60
CA SER A 141 19.08 38.21 -1.44
C SER A 141 19.36 37.44 -0.15
N ALA A 142 20.47 37.70 0.55
CA ALA A 142 20.85 37.04 1.80
C ALA A 142 19.93 37.40 2.98
N LYS A 143 19.12 38.47 2.87
CA LYS A 143 18.13 38.86 3.88
C LYS A 143 16.97 37.86 4.02
N ASP A 144 16.66 37.13 2.95
CA ASP A 144 15.62 36.08 2.91
C ASP A 144 16.15 34.91 2.07
N PRO A 145 17.08 34.09 2.60
CA PRO A 145 17.77 33.05 1.83
C PRO A 145 16.88 31.83 1.53
N TYR A 146 15.64 31.80 2.05
CA TYR A 146 14.75 30.64 1.97
C TYR A 146 14.34 30.27 0.53
N PHE A 147 14.44 31.18 -0.45
CA PHE A 147 14.21 30.83 -1.85
C PHE A 147 15.23 29.80 -2.40
N LEU A 148 16.42 29.70 -1.79
CA LEU A 148 17.41 28.67 -2.12
C LEU A 148 16.92 27.26 -1.77
N TYR A 149 15.97 27.15 -0.83
CA TYR A 149 15.27 25.89 -0.58
C TYR A 149 14.46 25.46 -1.82
N GLY A 150 13.91 26.40 -2.59
CA GLY A 150 13.28 26.11 -3.88
C GLY A 150 14.25 25.50 -4.90
N ALA A 151 15.49 26.00 -4.98
CA ALA A 151 16.55 25.44 -5.84
C ALA A 151 16.95 24.01 -5.41
N SER A 152 17.07 23.77 -4.09
CA SER A 152 17.30 22.44 -3.52
C SER A 152 16.16 21.47 -3.87
N ASN A 153 14.90 21.88 -3.71
CA ASN A 153 13.75 21.04 -4.05
C ASN A 153 13.64 20.81 -5.56
N LEU A 154 14.05 21.75 -6.41
CA LEU A 154 14.13 21.54 -7.86
C LEU A 154 15.14 20.45 -8.22
N GLY A 155 16.33 20.47 -7.60
CA GLY A 155 17.32 19.40 -7.76
C GLY A 155 16.79 18.03 -7.31
N SER A 156 16.08 18.01 -6.18
CA SER A 156 15.41 16.81 -5.65
C SER A 156 14.35 16.27 -6.62
N LEU A 157 13.47 17.14 -7.12
CA LEU A 157 12.39 16.80 -8.04
C LEU A 157 12.93 16.30 -9.38
N LEU A 158 13.94 16.96 -9.95
CA LEU A 158 14.54 16.54 -11.20
C LEU A 158 15.25 15.20 -11.05
N SER A 159 15.97 14.97 -9.96
CA SER A 159 16.58 13.66 -9.69
C SER A 159 15.53 12.55 -9.61
N LEU A 160 14.45 12.81 -8.87
CA LEU A 160 13.34 11.88 -8.68
C LEU A 160 12.62 11.52 -9.98
N LEU A 161 12.41 12.49 -10.89
CA LEU A 161 11.76 12.26 -12.19
C LEU A 161 12.71 11.67 -13.24
N LEU A 162 13.95 12.14 -13.28
CA LEU A 162 14.96 11.66 -14.22
C LEU A 162 15.45 10.26 -13.88
N TYR A 163 15.35 9.82 -12.62
CA TYR A 163 15.77 8.48 -12.24
C TYR A 163 15.03 7.39 -13.03
N PRO A 164 13.69 7.24 -12.95
CA PRO A 164 12.97 6.26 -13.76
C PRO A 164 12.93 6.60 -15.25
N ALA A 165 12.93 7.89 -15.62
CA ALA A 165 12.77 8.29 -17.03
C ALA A 165 14.06 8.16 -17.86
N LEU A 166 15.23 8.36 -17.25
CA LEU A 166 16.50 8.51 -17.96
C LEU A 166 17.64 7.69 -17.34
N VAL A 167 17.87 7.79 -16.02
CA VAL A 167 19.02 7.14 -15.38
C VAL A 167 18.87 5.62 -15.40
N GLU A 168 17.74 5.11 -14.90
CA GLU A 168 17.43 3.68 -14.92
C GLU A 168 17.47 3.09 -16.34
N PRO A 169 16.80 3.68 -17.36
CA PRO A 169 16.72 3.02 -18.65
C PRO A 169 18.00 3.10 -19.50
N MET A 170 18.98 3.90 -19.08
CA MET A 170 20.24 4.11 -19.82
C MET A 170 21.47 3.56 -19.13
N THR A 171 21.42 3.24 -17.82
CA THR A 171 22.62 2.87 -17.05
C THR A 171 22.39 1.69 -16.13
N PHE A 172 23.41 0.86 -15.95
CA PHE A 172 23.39 -0.25 -14.99
C PHE A 172 23.64 0.22 -13.56
N LEU A 173 23.14 -0.50 -12.55
CA LEU A 173 23.31 -0.13 -11.13
C LEU A 173 24.79 0.03 -10.72
N ALA A 174 25.70 -0.81 -11.23
CA ALA A 174 27.15 -0.66 -10.99
C ALA A 174 27.72 0.66 -11.55
N GLN A 175 27.21 1.11 -12.70
CA GLN A 175 27.58 2.42 -13.28
C GLN A 175 26.98 3.56 -12.47
N GLN A 176 25.71 3.45 -12.06
CA GLN A 176 25.03 4.47 -11.25
C GLN A 176 25.77 4.73 -9.93
N THR A 177 26.19 3.67 -9.21
CA THR A 177 26.95 3.82 -7.97
C THR A 177 28.30 4.49 -8.18
N THR A 178 28.96 4.25 -9.32
CA THR A 178 30.22 4.90 -9.69
C THR A 178 30.02 6.37 -10.04
N ILE A 179 29.00 6.69 -10.84
CA ILE A 179 28.61 8.07 -11.17
C ILE A 179 28.28 8.85 -9.88
N TRP A 180 27.55 8.23 -8.95
CA TRP A 180 27.20 8.85 -7.68
C TRP A 180 28.44 9.14 -6.83
N ARG A 181 29.40 8.19 -6.73
CA ARG A 181 30.67 8.39 -6.02
C ARG A 181 31.48 9.56 -6.58
N ILE A 182 31.61 9.66 -7.90
CA ILE A 182 32.27 10.80 -8.56
C ILE A 182 31.51 12.11 -8.27
N GLY A 183 30.18 12.07 -8.36
CA GLY A 183 29.31 13.19 -8.04
C GLY A 183 29.50 13.69 -6.61
N TYR A 184 29.64 12.79 -5.64
CA TYR A 184 29.92 13.15 -4.24
C TYR A 184 31.25 13.89 -4.08
N ILE A 185 32.32 13.43 -4.74
CA ILE A 185 33.63 14.10 -4.69
C ILE A 185 33.54 15.51 -5.27
N ALA A 186 32.87 15.67 -6.42
CA ALA A 186 32.64 16.97 -7.03
C ALA A 186 31.83 17.90 -6.10
N PHE A 187 30.75 17.38 -5.50
CA PHE A 187 29.93 18.09 -4.53
C PHE A 187 30.75 18.54 -3.30
N ALA A 188 31.60 17.67 -2.74
CA ALA A 188 32.46 18.03 -1.61
C ALA A 188 33.40 19.20 -1.96
N GLY A 189 33.98 19.19 -3.16
CA GLY A 189 34.76 20.30 -3.69
C GLY A 189 33.97 21.61 -3.81
N MET A 190 32.71 21.53 -4.25
CA MET A 190 31.82 22.70 -4.34
C MET A 190 31.48 23.29 -2.95
N VAL A 191 31.24 22.44 -1.94
CA VAL A 191 30.98 22.91 -0.57
C VAL A 191 32.21 23.57 0.04
N VAL A 192 33.41 23.02 -0.17
CA VAL A 192 34.67 23.65 0.25
C VAL A 192 34.85 25.00 -0.44
N TYR A 193 34.49 25.11 -1.72
CA TYR A 193 34.52 26.37 -2.45
C TYR A 193 33.49 27.40 -1.91
N CYS A 194 32.29 26.97 -1.53
CA CYS A 194 31.32 27.80 -0.80
C CYS A 194 31.91 28.31 0.53
N ALA A 195 32.54 27.45 1.32
CA ALA A 195 33.18 27.82 2.58
C ALA A 195 34.29 28.86 2.36
N TYR A 196 35.16 28.63 1.37
CA TYR A 196 36.20 29.59 0.98
C TYR A 196 35.64 30.95 0.55
N THR A 197 34.56 30.95 -0.22
CA THR A 197 33.89 32.18 -0.67
C THR A 197 33.35 32.98 0.52
N ILE A 198 32.72 32.32 1.48
CA ILE A 198 32.19 32.98 2.69
C ILE A 198 33.30 33.41 3.63
N TYR A 199 34.38 32.64 3.77
CA TYR A 199 35.55 33.03 4.55
C TYR A 199 36.15 34.38 4.09
N LYS A 200 36.05 34.69 2.79
CA LYS A 200 36.51 35.97 2.22
C LYS A 200 35.49 37.11 2.33
N LEU A 201 34.20 36.81 2.33
CA LEU A 201 33.14 37.81 2.26
C LEU A 201 32.50 38.14 3.62
N ALA A 202 32.51 37.20 4.56
CA ALA A 202 31.81 37.35 5.83
C ALA A 202 32.53 38.33 6.77
N PRO A 203 31.77 39.14 7.53
CA PRO A 203 32.33 39.98 8.60
C PRO A 203 33.03 39.14 9.69
N PRO A 204 33.98 39.72 10.44
CA PRO A 204 34.58 39.04 11.59
C PRO A 204 33.53 38.60 12.62
N ASP A 205 33.75 37.46 13.29
CA ASP A 205 32.80 36.88 14.27
C ASP A 205 32.37 37.90 15.36
N SER A 206 33.25 38.84 15.73
CA SER A 206 32.94 39.90 16.70
C SER A 206 31.87 40.87 16.22
N VAL A 207 31.82 41.16 14.92
CA VAL A 207 30.83 42.06 14.30
C VAL A 207 29.47 41.35 14.19
N LEU A 208 29.49 40.07 13.79
CA LEU A 208 28.28 39.24 13.75
C LEU A 208 27.67 39.09 15.14
N ALA A 209 28.48 38.89 16.19
CA ALA A 209 28.02 38.82 17.57
C ALA A 209 27.42 40.15 18.07
N ALA A 210 27.99 41.29 17.66
CA ALA A 210 27.47 42.62 18.00
C ALA A 210 26.13 42.91 17.31
N GLU A 211 26.00 42.57 16.02
CA GLU A 211 24.71 42.65 15.30
C GLU A 211 23.67 41.68 15.88
N GLU A 212 24.10 40.52 16.38
CA GLU A 212 23.23 39.55 17.03
C GLU A 212 22.63 40.11 18.33
N ALA A 213 23.48 40.67 19.19
CA ALA A 213 23.07 41.36 20.41
C ALA A 213 22.16 42.57 20.14
N ALA A 214 22.44 43.34 19.08
CA ALA A 214 21.67 44.53 18.73
C ALA A 214 20.26 44.24 18.17
N ALA A 215 20.02 43.05 17.62
CA ALA A 215 18.70 42.65 17.11
C ALA A 215 17.97 41.62 17.99
N ALA A 216 18.42 41.42 19.23
CA ALA A 216 17.60 40.78 20.25
C ALA A 216 16.39 41.67 20.60
N PRO A 217 15.18 41.12 20.81
CA PRO A 217 14.05 41.91 21.27
C PRO A 217 14.40 42.60 22.60
N PRO A 218 13.96 43.85 22.84
CA PRO A 218 14.09 44.45 24.17
C PRO A 218 13.41 43.54 25.20
N PRO A 219 13.93 43.47 26.44
CA PRO A 219 13.29 42.71 27.51
C PRO A 219 11.81 43.14 27.62
N PRO A 220 10.91 42.20 27.99
CA PRO A 220 9.49 42.52 28.10
C PRO A 220 9.33 43.76 28.97
N ALA A 221 8.65 44.77 28.43
CA ALA A 221 8.40 46.02 29.14
C ALA A 221 7.80 45.68 30.50
N GLU A 222 8.42 46.18 31.58
CA GLU A 222 7.83 46.13 32.92
C GLU A 222 6.40 46.66 32.82
N VAL A 223 5.43 45.84 33.23
CA VAL A 223 4.05 46.27 33.37
C VAL A 223 4.07 47.49 34.29
N PRO A 224 3.59 48.67 33.84
CA PRO A 224 3.52 49.82 34.73
C PRO A 224 2.66 49.44 35.93
N GLU A 225 3.23 49.59 37.13
CA GLU A 225 2.51 49.50 38.39
C GLU A 225 1.21 50.33 38.28
N ALA A 226 0.09 49.74 38.68
CA ALA A 226 -1.22 50.37 38.58
C ALA A 226 -1.22 51.71 39.31
N VAL A 227 -1.25 52.81 38.56
CA VAL A 227 -1.46 54.15 39.10
C VAL A 227 -2.86 54.19 39.72
N ALA A 228 -2.94 54.53 41.01
CA ALA A 228 -4.18 54.69 41.76
C ALA A 228 -5.13 55.69 41.07
N PRO A 229 -6.45 55.48 41.12
CA PRO A 229 -7.41 56.38 40.47
C PRO A 229 -7.42 57.75 41.15
N ALA A 230 -7.43 58.81 40.34
CA ALA A 230 -7.61 60.19 40.79
C ALA A 230 -9.05 60.42 41.34
N PRO A 231 -9.24 61.32 42.32
CA PRO A 231 -10.54 61.53 42.96
C PRO A 231 -11.53 62.27 42.05
N GLU A 232 -12.81 61.89 42.15
CA GLU A 232 -13.94 62.44 41.40
C GLU A 232 -14.17 63.95 41.65
N PRO A 233 -14.51 64.76 40.62
CA PRO A 233 -15.06 66.09 40.83
C PRO A 233 -16.58 66.05 41.06
N ALA A 234 -17.03 66.81 42.06
CA ALA A 234 -18.42 67.05 42.46
C ALA A 234 -19.24 67.85 41.40
N PRO A 235 -20.59 67.84 41.46
CA PRO A 235 -21.45 68.13 40.31
C PRO A 235 -21.71 69.62 40.09
N ALA A 236 -21.88 70.03 38.83
CA ALA A 236 -22.27 71.38 38.43
C ALA A 236 -23.68 71.44 37.83
N VAL A 237 -24.35 72.56 38.14
CA VAL A 237 -25.79 72.89 38.03
C VAL A 237 -26.23 73.24 36.59
N GLN A 238 -27.52 72.99 36.30
CA GLN A 238 -28.22 73.31 35.05
C GLN A 238 -28.38 74.82 34.78
N ALA A 239 -28.34 75.22 33.50
CA ALA A 239 -29.07 76.41 33.02
C ALA A 239 -29.42 76.33 31.51
N SER A 240 -30.74 76.24 31.25
CA SER A 240 -31.55 76.99 30.28
C SER A 240 -30.92 77.54 28.98
N THR A 241 -31.50 77.19 27.83
CA THR A 241 -31.43 78.01 26.60
C THR A 241 -32.82 78.29 25.99
N ALA A 242 -33.08 79.59 25.82
CA ALA A 242 -34.06 80.28 24.99
C ALA A 242 -33.24 81.25 24.12
N VAL A 243 -33.53 81.68 22.88
CA VAL A 243 -34.72 81.60 22.02
C VAL A 243 -34.34 82.11 20.60
N LYS A 244 -35.01 81.53 19.58
CA LYS A 244 -35.43 82.04 18.24
C LYS A 244 -34.45 82.53 17.15
N SER A 245 -34.75 82.03 15.94
CA SER A 245 -34.87 82.80 14.70
C SER A 245 -36.19 82.44 13.96
N GLY A 246 -36.96 83.43 13.49
CA GLY A 246 -38.14 83.27 12.59
C GLY A 246 -37.78 83.43 11.10
N PRO A 247 -38.71 83.83 10.19
CA PRO A 247 -39.90 83.07 9.76
C PRO A 247 -40.16 83.03 8.22
N ALA A 248 -41.06 82.10 7.80
CA ALA A 248 -42.06 82.16 6.70
C ALA A 248 -41.67 81.81 5.23
N PRO A 249 -42.63 81.52 4.31
CA PRO A 249 -43.83 80.67 4.42
C PRO A 249 -44.15 79.82 3.15
N GLY A 250 -45.11 78.88 3.26
CA GLY A 250 -46.08 78.61 2.17
C GLY A 250 -46.13 77.20 1.57
N GLY A 251 -47.34 76.61 1.52
CA GLY A 251 -47.67 75.53 0.58
C GLY A 251 -48.50 74.38 1.16
N ARG A 252 -49.80 74.38 0.86
CA ARG A 252 -50.84 73.40 1.24
C ARG A 252 -50.70 72.05 0.52
N GLY A 253 -51.00 70.95 1.24
CA GLY A 253 -51.66 69.70 0.79
C GLY A 253 -50.91 68.82 -0.23
N ILE A 254 -50.84 67.49 -0.13
CA ILE A 254 -51.95 66.52 -0.19
C ILE A 254 -51.41 65.10 0.16
N GLN A 255 -52.16 64.41 1.04
CA GLN A 255 -52.43 62.96 1.21
C GLN A 255 -51.38 61.83 1.08
N ARG A 256 -51.40 60.95 2.12
CA ARG A 256 -51.23 59.46 2.19
C ARG A 256 -49.97 58.86 1.53
N LYS A 257 -49.19 57.94 2.13
CA LYS A 257 -49.49 56.75 2.95
C LYS A 257 -48.15 56.14 3.44
N LYS A 258 -48.24 55.22 4.42
CA LYS A 258 -47.24 54.24 4.92
C LYS A 258 -46.23 54.73 5.94
N GLY A 259 -46.31 54.09 7.11
CA GLY A 259 -45.39 54.25 8.22
C GLY A 259 -43.96 53.87 7.84
N MET A 260 -43.05 54.74 8.23
CA MET A 260 -41.62 54.50 8.26
C MET A 260 -41.14 55.08 9.59
N LYS A 261 -40.56 54.23 10.44
CA LYS A 261 -39.80 54.71 11.62
C LYS A 261 -38.54 55.42 11.12
N ALA A 262 -38.21 56.53 11.78
CA ALA A 262 -37.08 57.41 11.50
C ALA A 262 -35.71 56.67 11.59
N PRO A 263 -34.68 57.15 10.88
CA PRO A 263 -33.38 56.49 10.79
C PRO A 263 -32.58 56.62 12.10
N VAL A 264 -31.87 55.54 12.43
CA VAL A 264 -30.89 55.44 13.52
C VAL A 264 -29.75 56.45 13.28
N LYS A 265 -29.24 57.04 14.36
CA LYS A 265 -28.11 58.00 14.33
C LYS A 265 -26.89 57.39 13.61
N PRO A 266 -26.08 58.19 12.87
CA PRO A 266 -24.94 57.69 12.10
C PRO A 266 -23.91 56.94 12.94
N ASP A 267 -23.78 57.28 14.22
CA ASP A 267 -22.75 56.71 15.10
C ASP A 267 -23.09 55.30 15.61
N GLU A 268 -24.38 54.92 15.66
CA GLU A 268 -24.79 53.54 15.99
C GLU A 268 -24.82 52.65 14.74
N ALA A 269 -25.17 53.21 13.57
CA ALA A 269 -25.16 52.48 12.30
C ALA A 269 -23.73 52.12 11.82
N ALA A 270 -22.71 52.90 12.21
CA ALA A 270 -21.31 52.61 11.91
C ALA A 270 -20.71 51.47 12.78
N SER A 271 -21.40 51.07 13.86
CA SER A 271 -20.99 49.93 14.70
C SER A 271 -21.54 48.57 14.24
N VAL A 272 -22.48 48.59 13.28
CA VAL A 272 -23.06 47.38 12.70
C VAL A 272 -22.33 47.07 11.40
N ALA A 273 -21.62 45.94 11.37
CA ALA A 273 -20.91 45.35 10.23
C ALA A 273 -19.47 45.81 9.91
N LYS A 274 -18.64 46.11 10.91
CA LYS A 274 -17.20 45.82 10.76
C LYS A 274 -16.99 44.34 11.06
N ARG A 275 -16.65 43.55 10.02
CA ARG A 275 -16.18 42.16 10.18
C ARG A 275 -15.10 42.14 11.28
N GLU A 276 -15.39 41.57 12.43
CA GLU A 276 -14.37 41.29 13.44
C GLU A 276 -13.49 40.15 12.90
N ILE A 277 -12.43 40.50 12.17
CA ILE A 277 -11.40 39.56 11.72
C ILE A 277 -10.83 38.90 12.98
N ALA A 278 -10.66 37.57 12.98
CA ALA A 278 -10.02 36.87 14.09
C ALA A 278 -8.66 37.54 14.42
N PRO A 279 -8.23 37.56 15.70
CA PRO A 279 -6.95 38.18 16.06
C PRO A 279 -5.84 37.61 15.15
N PRO A 280 -5.06 38.47 14.47
CA PRO A 280 -4.07 38.00 13.51
C PRO A 280 -3.03 37.15 14.24
N ILE A 281 -2.84 35.92 13.78
CA ILE A 281 -1.69 35.11 14.21
C ILE A 281 -0.46 35.88 13.72
N LEU A 282 0.40 36.32 14.65
CA LEU A 282 1.68 36.92 14.29
C LEU A 282 2.48 35.89 13.50
N THR A 283 2.77 36.18 12.23
CA THR A 283 3.53 35.30 11.33
C THR A 283 4.78 35.99 10.81
N GLY A 284 5.73 35.19 10.34
CA GLY A 284 6.91 35.67 9.63
C GLY A 284 8.06 36.12 10.54
N ALA A 285 8.96 36.95 9.99
CA ALA A 285 10.26 37.23 10.61
C ALA A 285 10.21 38.04 11.92
N THR A 286 9.14 38.79 12.17
CA THR A 286 8.96 39.65 13.35
C THR A 286 8.13 39.00 14.46
N ALA A 287 7.53 37.83 14.19
CA ALA A 287 6.72 37.11 15.16
C ALA A 287 7.59 36.43 16.23
N GLU A 288 7.08 36.37 17.47
CA GLU A 288 7.79 35.76 18.60
C GLU A 288 8.03 34.25 18.39
N MET A 289 9.19 33.77 18.85
CA MET A 289 9.56 32.35 18.81
C MET A 289 8.98 31.59 20.00
N SER A 290 7.65 31.46 20.02
CA SER A 290 6.93 30.72 21.06
C SER A 290 7.04 29.18 20.88
N TRP A 291 6.86 28.43 21.97
CA TRP A 291 6.78 26.96 21.91
C TRP A 291 5.64 26.47 21.00
N PHE A 292 4.47 27.12 21.06
CA PHE A 292 3.31 26.76 20.23
C PHE A 292 3.58 26.93 18.73
N ARG A 293 4.34 27.96 18.33
CA ARG A 293 4.75 28.17 16.95
C ARG A 293 5.62 27.02 16.43
N ARG A 294 6.56 26.53 17.24
CA ARG A 294 7.40 25.37 16.92
C ARG A 294 6.58 24.09 16.72
N VAL A 295 5.67 23.81 17.66
CA VAL A 295 4.76 22.65 17.56
C VAL A 295 3.90 22.74 16.30
N ARG A 296 3.39 23.93 15.97
CA ARG A 296 2.64 24.17 14.75
C ARG A 296 3.45 23.84 13.49
N TRP A 297 4.72 24.23 13.43
CA TRP A 297 5.59 23.89 12.29
C TRP A 297 5.78 22.37 12.13
N VAL A 298 6.00 21.66 13.25
CA VAL A 298 6.11 20.20 13.25
C VAL A 298 4.83 19.57 12.70
N LEU A 299 3.65 20.00 13.15
CA LEU A 299 2.37 19.47 12.68
C LEU A 299 2.11 19.77 11.21
N LEU A 300 2.38 21.00 10.76
CA LEU A 300 2.19 21.40 9.35
C LEU A 300 3.14 20.64 8.40
N ALA A 301 4.29 20.18 8.87
CA ALA A 301 5.19 19.33 8.08
C ALA A 301 4.82 17.83 8.18
N ALA A 302 4.31 17.38 9.33
CA ALA A 302 3.93 15.98 9.55
C ALA A 302 2.71 15.56 8.73
N VAL A 303 1.70 16.42 8.61
CA VAL A 303 0.43 16.10 7.93
C VAL A 303 0.63 15.75 6.45
N PRO A 304 1.28 16.59 5.61
CA PRO A 304 1.50 16.24 4.21
C PRO A 304 2.41 15.02 4.04
N SER A 305 3.39 14.83 4.94
CA SER A 305 4.25 13.64 4.90
C SER A 305 3.46 12.35 5.19
N SER A 306 2.59 12.38 6.20
CA SER A 306 1.68 11.27 6.52
C SER A 306 0.67 11.01 5.41
N LEU A 307 0.08 12.06 4.82
CA LEU A 307 -0.83 11.93 3.67
C LEU A 307 -0.13 11.33 2.45
N MET A 308 1.10 11.75 2.13
CA MET A 308 1.87 11.21 1.01
C MET A 308 2.06 9.70 1.12
N LEU A 309 2.43 9.21 2.31
CA LEU A 309 2.57 7.77 2.56
C LEU A 309 1.22 7.06 2.63
N GLY A 310 0.20 7.69 3.21
CA GLY A 310 -1.17 7.17 3.26
C GLY A 310 -1.75 6.96 1.86
N VAL A 311 -1.57 7.93 0.96
CA VAL A 311 -1.94 7.83 -0.46
C VAL A 311 -1.17 6.74 -1.16
N THR A 312 0.14 6.65 -0.93
CA THR A 312 0.98 5.62 -1.53
C THR A 312 0.54 4.22 -1.09
N ASN A 313 0.28 4.03 0.20
CA ASN A 313 -0.24 2.77 0.75
C ASN A 313 -1.63 2.46 0.18
N TYR A 314 -2.57 3.42 0.20
CA TYR A 314 -3.91 3.24 -0.36
C TYR A 314 -3.87 2.79 -1.83
N ILE A 315 -3.05 3.44 -2.66
CA ILE A 315 -2.91 3.04 -4.07
C ILE A 315 -2.30 1.65 -4.19
N SER A 316 -1.28 1.34 -3.38
CA SER A 316 -0.56 0.06 -3.44
C SER A 316 -1.37 -1.12 -2.90
N THR A 317 -2.27 -0.90 -1.93
CA THR A 317 -3.07 -1.97 -1.32
C THR A 317 -4.46 -2.11 -1.92
N ASP A 318 -5.12 -1.01 -2.26
CA ASP A 318 -6.56 -1.01 -2.54
C ASP A 318 -6.89 -0.76 -4.02
N LEU A 319 -5.98 -0.18 -4.81
CA LEU A 319 -6.23 0.12 -6.23
C LEU A 319 -5.42 -0.79 -7.17
N SER A 320 -4.09 -0.71 -7.10
CA SER A 320 -3.15 -1.53 -7.87
C SER A 320 -1.72 -1.13 -7.50
N PRO A 321 -0.86 -2.07 -7.08
CA PRO A 321 0.55 -1.78 -6.87
C PRO A 321 1.27 -1.72 -8.21
N PHE A 322 1.83 -0.55 -8.56
CA PHE A 322 2.82 -0.47 -9.63
C PHE A 322 4.18 -0.03 -9.08
N PRO A 323 5.29 -0.60 -9.59
CA PRO A 323 6.63 -0.16 -9.23
C PRO A 323 6.80 1.35 -9.44
N LEU A 324 7.45 2.02 -8.48
CA LEU A 324 7.76 3.45 -8.53
C LEU A 324 6.55 4.41 -8.56
N VAL A 325 5.31 3.96 -8.32
CA VAL A 325 4.15 4.87 -8.20
C VAL A 325 4.35 5.93 -7.13
N TRP A 326 5.07 5.61 -6.06
CA TRP A 326 5.44 6.52 -4.98
C TRP A 326 6.23 7.75 -5.45
N VAL A 327 6.86 7.70 -6.63
CA VAL A 327 7.57 8.83 -7.26
C VAL A 327 6.61 10.00 -7.49
N ILE A 328 5.36 9.72 -7.90
CA ILE A 328 4.35 10.75 -8.22
C ILE A 328 3.94 11.56 -6.97
N PRO A 329 3.47 10.95 -5.85
CA PRO A 329 3.11 11.71 -4.66
C PRO A 329 4.33 12.41 -4.06
N LEU A 330 5.52 11.81 -4.09
CA LEU A 330 6.74 12.50 -3.64
C LEU A 330 7.12 13.69 -4.55
N ALA A 331 6.95 13.57 -5.87
CA ALA A 331 7.17 14.67 -6.80
C ALA A 331 6.20 15.82 -6.54
N LEU A 332 4.92 15.53 -6.30
CA LEU A 332 3.92 16.53 -5.92
C LEU A 332 4.23 17.16 -4.55
N TYR A 333 4.70 16.37 -3.59
CA TYR A 333 5.19 16.86 -2.30
C TYR A 333 6.33 17.88 -2.48
N LEU A 334 7.36 17.54 -3.26
CA LEU A 334 8.48 18.44 -3.55
C LEU A 334 8.05 19.67 -4.36
N LEU A 335 7.19 19.49 -5.35
CA LEU A 335 6.63 20.57 -6.16
C LEU A 335 5.91 21.59 -5.27
N SER A 336 5.17 21.14 -4.25
CA SER A 336 4.51 22.06 -3.33
C SER A 336 5.52 22.94 -2.57
N PHE A 337 6.69 22.41 -2.16
CA PHE A 337 7.76 23.22 -1.58
C PHE A 337 8.39 24.19 -2.58
N ILE A 338 8.57 23.79 -3.84
CA ILE A 338 9.07 24.70 -4.88
C ILE A 338 8.11 25.89 -5.00
N LEU A 339 6.81 25.63 -5.16
CA LEU A 339 5.82 26.68 -5.40
C LEU A 339 5.68 27.65 -4.21
N VAL A 340 5.64 27.15 -2.97
CA VAL A 340 5.38 27.99 -1.79
C VAL A 340 6.57 28.90 -1.42
N TYR A 341 7.79 28.55 -1.81
CA TYR A 341 8.99 29.37 -1.57
C TYR A 341 9.35 30.29 -2.75
N MET A 342 8.56 30.31 -3.83
CA MET A 342 8.68 31.30 -4.89
C MET A 342 8.14 32.66 -4.44
N LYS A 343 8.82 33.75 -4.82
CA LYS A 343 8.41 35.14 -4.48
C LYS A 343 6.96 35.49 -4.89
N PHE A 344 6.45 34.87 -5.95
CA PHE A 344 5.08 35.06 -6.43
C PHE A 344 4.00 34.56 -5.46
N TRP A 345 4.30 33.54 -4.64
CA TRP A 345 3.33 32.84 -3.79
C TRP A 345 2.57 33.76 -2.83
N THR A 346 3.27 34.75 -2.26
CA THR A 346 2.72 35.74 -1.32
C THR A 346 2.62 37.16 -1.91
N GLY A 347 3.20 37.40 -3.10
CA GLY A 347 3.46 38.75 -3.61
C GLY A 347 2.54 39.25 -4.73
N THR A 348 1.83 38.38 -5.44
CA THR A 348 1.04 38.79 -6.62
C THR A 348 -0.42 38.38 -6.47
N HIS A 349 -1.33 39.36 -6.61
CA HIS A 349 -2.78 39.13 -6.54
C HIS A 349 -3.30 38.62 -7.88
N ALA A 350 -4.08 37.52 -7.88
CA ALA A 350 -4.76 37.03 -9.08
C ALA A 350 -5.89 38.02 -9.46
N GLY A 351 -5.67 38.79 -10.52
CA GLY A 351 -6.39 40.05 -10.81
C GLY A 351 -7.86 39.99 -11.26
N ASN A 352 -8.57 38.86 -11.18
CA ASN A 352 -9.92 38.74 -11.78
C ASN A 352 -11.05 38.33 -10.82
N PHE A 353 -10.81 38.15 -9.50
CA PHE A 353 -11.86 37.76 -8.55
C PHE A 353 -11.90 38.69 -7.32
N GLY A 354 -12.87 39.62 -7.31
CA GLY A 354 -13.09 40.58 -6.23
C GLY A 354 -12.08 41.73 -6.25
N GLY A 355 -12.54 42.97 -6.00
CA GLY A 355 -11.81 44.23 -6.25
C GLY A 355 -10.46 44.46 -5.54
N GLN A 356 -9.87 43.46 -4.87
CA GLN A 356 -8.50 43.50 -4.33
C GLN A 356 -7.63 42.27 -4.70
N GLY A 357 -8.18 41.25 -5.38
CA GLY A 357 -7.49 40.02 -5.81
C GLY A 357 -6.98 39.13 -4.67
N TYR A 358 -7.01 37.81 -4.86
CA TYR A 358 -6.52 36.83 -3.87
C TYR A 358 -5.09 36.41 -4.18
N THR A 359 -4.26 36.18 -3.16
CA THR A 359 -2.93 35.59 -3.37
C THR A 359 -3.04 34.09 -3.69
N PRO A 360 -2.09 33.49 -4.42
CA PRO A 360 -2.06 32.05 -4.68
C PRO A 360 -2.19 31.20 -3.40
N HIS A 361 -1.50 31.63 -2.33
CA HIS A 361 -1.62 31.03 -1.01
C HIS A 361 -3.07 31.01 -0.50
N GLN A 362 -3.76 32.15 -0.57
CA GLN A 362 -5.17 32.25 -0.15
C GLN A 362 -6.08 31.36 -1.00
N ILE A 363 -5.88 31.30 -2.31
CA ILE A 363 -6.68 30.44 -3.20
C ILE A 363 -6.49 28.96 -2.85
N ALA A 364 -5.23 28.53 -2.69
CA ALA A 364 -4.90 27.16 -2.31
C ALA A 364 -5.55 26.76 -0.97
N LEU A 365 -5.65 27.70 -0.05
CA LEU A 365 -6.11 27.49 1.32
C LEU A 365 -7.63 27.58 1.50
N TYR A 366 -8.29 28.49 0.77
CA TYR A 366 -9.74 28.74 0.86
C TYR A 366 -10.55 27.90 -0.12
N VAL A 367 -10.00 27.58 -1.28
CA VAL A 367 -10.71 26.86 -2.34
C VAL A 367 -10.04 25.52 -2.58
N GLY A 368 -8.74 25.51 -2.82
CA GLY A 368 -7.99 24.30 -3.18
C GLY A 368 -8.10 23.20 -2.14
N HIS A 369 -7.76 23.50 -0.89
CA HIS A 369 -7.70 22.51 0.18
C HIS A 369 -9.07 21.94 0.56
N PRO A 370 -10.15 22.74 0.78
CA PRO A 370 -11.48 22.16 1.01
C PRO A 370 -11.95 21.26 -0.13
N ILE A 371 -11.77 21.67 -1.39
CA ILE A 371 -12.10 20.82 -2.54
C ILE A 371 -11.26 19.54 -2.51
N GLY A 372 -9.96 19.66 -2.24
CA GLY A 372 -9.06 18.53 -2.12
C GLY A 372 -9.52 17.51 -1.08
N ILE A 373 -9.86 17.95 0.14
CA ILE A 373 -10.37 17.08 1.20
C ILE A 373 -11.66 16.38 0.78
N LEU A 374 -12.58 17.07 0.11
CA LEU A 374 -13.82 16.46 -0.37
C LEU A 374 -13.56 15.41 -1.46
N ILE A 375 -12.59 15.65 -2.34
CA ILE A 375 -12.14 14.67 -3.33
C ILE A 375 -11.56 13.44 -2.63
N LEU A 376 -10.69 13.62 -1.63
CA LEU A 376 -10.12 12.50 -0.86
C LEU A 376 -11.23 11.68 -0.18
N CYS A 377 -12.16 12.35 0.48
CA CYS A 377 -13.31 11.69 1.12
C CYS A 377 -14.15 10.92 0.08
N LEU A 378 -14.43 11.52 -1.08
CA LEU A 378 -15.23 10.89 -2.14
C LEU A 378 -14.58 9.60 -2.65
N VAL A 379 -13.27 9.60 -2.92
CA VAL A 379 -12.56 8.41 -3.41
C VAL A 379 -12.60 7.30 -2.38
N VAL A 380 -12.29 7.64 -1.12
CA VAL A 380 -12.28 6.69 0.00
C VAL A 380 -13.67 6.10 0.27
N MET A 381 -14.72 6.91 0.20
CA MET A 381 -16.07 6.47 0.54
C MET A 381 -16.76 5.66 -0.56
N LYS A 382 -16.58 6.04 -1.83
CA LYS A 382 -17.27 5.36 -2.94
C LYS A 382 -16.67 3.98 -3.20
N GLY A 383 -15.34 3.88 -3.22
CA GLY A 383 -14.66 2.71 -3.78
C GLY A 383 -15.01 2.47 -5.27
N GLY A 384 -14.36 1.50 -5.91
CA GLY A 384 -14.77 1.02 -7.25
C GLY A 384 -14.71 2.05 -8.39
N PHE A 385 -13.98 3.15 -8.21
CA PHE A 385 -13.60 4.01 -9.33
C PHE A 385 -12.63 3.27 -10.25
N ASP A 386 -12.62 3.63 -11.53
CA ASP A 386 -11.51 3.25 -12.42
C ASP A 386 -10.18 3.66 -11.76
N PRO A 387 -9.18 2.76 -11.69
CA PRO A 387 -7.94 3.01 -10.96
C PRO A 387 -7.23 4.30 -11.39
N PHE A 388 -7.25 4.64 -12.69
CA PHE A 388 -6.60 5.85 -13.18
C PHE A 388 -7.30 7.12 -12.70
N VAL A 389 -8.64 7.12 -12.71
CA VAL A 389 -9.45 8.22 -12.17
C VAL A 389 -9.25 8.38 -10.67
N ALA A 390 -9.29 7.27 -9.92
CA ALA A 390 -9.10 7.27 -8.48
C ALA A 390 -7.73 7.82 -8.08
N VAL A 391 -6.66 7.34 -8.71
CA VAL A 391 -5.29 7.82 -8.49
C VAL A 391 -5.19 9.31 -8.79
N SER A 392 -5.72 9.76 -9.93
CA SER A 392 -5.67 11.19 -10.32
C SER A 392 -6.37 12.08 -9.29
N MET A 393 -7.57 11.69 -8.86
CA MET A 393 -8.34 12.43 -7.85
C MET A 393 -7.61 12.48 -6.50
N VAL A 394 -7.05 11.36 -6.04
CA VAL A 394 -6.29 11.31 -4.79
C VAL A 394 -5.04 12.17 -4.86
N MET A 395 -4.31 12.17 -5.98
CA MET A 395 -3.13 13.02 -6.18
C MET A 395 -3.48 14.50 -6.12
N ILE A 396 -4.61 14.91 -6.72
CA ILE A 396 -5.10 16.30 -6.67
C ILE A 396 -5.43 16.70 -5.23
N GLY A 397 -6.19 15.85 -4.51
CA GLY A 397 -6.59 16.14 -3.14
C GLY A 397 -5.41 16.19 -2.16
N PHE A 398 -4.44 15.28 -2.33
CA PHE A 398 -3.19 15.28 -1.61
C PHE A 398 -2.37 16.54 -1.89
N PHE A 399 -2.16 16.89 -3.16
CA PHE A 399 -1.36 18.05 -3.54
C PHE A 399 -1.97 19.35 -3.01
N ALA A 400 -3.29 19.50 -3.07
CA ALA A 400 -3.98 20.66 -2.49
C ALA A 400 -3.77 20.77 -0.97
N SER A 401 -3.77 19.64 -0.26
CA SER A 401 -3.52 19.57 1.19
C SER A 401 -2.07 19.90 1.54
N ALA A 402 -1.12 19.36 0.77
CA ALA A 402 0.30 19.66 0.92
C ALA A 402 0.58 21.15 0.66
N LEU A 403 0.00 21.72 -0.41
CA LEU A 403 0.17 23.11 -0.78
C LEU A 403 -0.38 24.09 0.28
N ALA A 404 -1.50 23.74 0.92
CA ALA A 404 -2.03 24.52 2.04
C ALA A 404 -1.11 24.48 3.27
N CYS A 405 -0.68 23.29 3.69
CA CYS A 405 0.16 23.13 4.88
C CYS A 405 1.56 23.75 4.68
N HIS A 406 2.20 23.48 3.54
CA HIS A 406 3.50 24.05 3.20
C HIS A 406 3.42 25.55 2.93
N GLY A 407 2.29 26.04 2.42
CA GLY A 407 2.03 27.47 2.26
C GLY A 407 2.02 28.20 3.61
N GLU A 408 1.36 27.63 4.62
CA GLU A 408 1.37 28.17 5.99
C GLU A 408 2.78 28.18 6.61
N LEU A 409 3.56 27.11 6.39
CA LEU A 409 4.96 27.07 6.80
C LEU A 409 5.77 28.20 6.14
N ALA A 410 5.66 28.34 4.82
CA ALA A 410 6.40 29.34 4.08
C ALA A 410 6.02 30.78 4.48
N VAL A 411 4.75 31.05 4.76
CA VAL A 411 4.29 32.35 5.28
C VAL A 411 4.84 32.60 6.68
N ASP A 412 4.89 31.57 7.53
CA ASP A 412 5.35 31.68 8.92
C ASP A 412 6.87 31.49 9.10
N ARG A 413 7.65 31.49 8.01
CA ARG A 413 9.12 31.34 8.09
C ARG A 413 9.75 32.42 8.98
N PRO A 414 10.65 32.06 9.91
CA PRO A 414 11.22 33.02 10.85
C PRO A 414 12.39 33.81 10.24
N ASN A 415 12.94 34.74 11.01
CA ASN A 415 14.18 35.44 10.67
C ASN A 415 15.31 34.43 10.36
N PRO A 416 16.24 34.71 9.42
CA PRO A 416 17.39 33.83 9.11
C PRO A 416 18.25 33.38 10.30
N ARG A 417 18.16 34.04 11.46
CA ARG A 417 18.75 33.58 12.73
C ARG A 417 18.24 32.21 13.18
N HIS A 418 16.94 31.95 13.01
CA HIS A 418 16.28 30.69 13.36
C HIS A 418 16.17 29.74 12.17
N LEU A 419 16.88 29.99 11.06
CA LEU A 419 16.76 29.21 9.83
C LEU A 419 17.05 27.73 10.04
N THR A 420 18.12 27.40 10.77
CA THR A 420 18.51 26.00 11.00
C THR A 420 17.54 25.30 11.95
N GLU A 421 17.00 26.02 12.94
CA GLU A 421 15.96 25.53 13.85
C GLU A 421 14.64 25.24 13.10
N TYR A 422 14.25 26.15 12.21
CA TYR A 422 13.06 26.02 11.38
C TYR A 422 13.11 24.78 10.48
N PHE A 423 14.21 24.59 9.74
CA PHE A 423 14.38 23.40 8.91
C PHE A 423 14.47 22.12 9.74
N LEU A 424 15.12 22.16 10.91
CA LEU A 424 15.15 21.04 11.85
C LEU A 424 13.72 20.64 12.26
N LEU A 425 12.89 21.58 12.71
CA LEU A 425 11.50 21.31 13.10
C LEU A 425 10.63 20.82 11.94
N MET A 426 10.83 21.35 10.73
CA MET A 426 10.20 20.81 9.52
C MET A 426 10.61 19.35 9.27
N SER A 427 11.89 19.02 9.42
CA SER A 427 12.38 17.64 9.25
C SER A 427 11.89 16.70 10.34
N VAL A 428 11.72 17.18 11.58
CA VAL A 428 11.07 16.42 12.67
C VAL A 428 9.63 16.10 12.29
N GLY A 429 8.87 17.08 11.79
CA GLY A 429 7.50 16.85 11.32
C GLY A 429 7.45 15.79 10.22
N GLY A 430 8.29 15.94 9.18
CA GLY A 430 8.38 14.95 8.10
C GLY A 430 8.74 13.54 8.59
N ALA A 431 9.71 13.42 9.50
CA ALA A 431 10.10 12.13 10.08
C ALA A 431 8.99 11.51 10.95
N LEU A 432 8.26 12.32 11.72
CA LEU A 432 7.12 11.85 12.53
C LEU A 432 5.98 11.34 11.64
N GLY A 433 5.60 12.10 10.60
CA GLY A 433 4.60 11.66 9.62
C GLY A 433 5.03 10.37 8.91
N GLY A 434 6.31 10.29 8.54
CA GLY A 434 6.94 9.10 7.96
C GLY A 434 6.86 7.86 8.84
N THR A 435 7.39 7.99 10.05
CA THR A 435 7.48 6.91 11.04
C THR A 435 6.10 6.44 11.49
N PHE A 436 5.13 7.36 11.64
CA PHE A 436 3.75 7.01 11.96
C PHE A 436 3.17 6.05 10.93
N ASN A 437 3.28 6.35 9.63
CA ASN A 437 2.70 5.50 8.58
C ASN A 437 3.49 4.21 8.34
N ALA A 438 4.81 4.21 8.50
CA ALA A 438 5.66 3.08 8.12
C ALA A 438 5.88 2.06 9.25
N LEU A 439 5.91 2.51 10.52
CA LEU A 439 6.20 1.64 11.67
C LEU A 439 5.00 1.49 12.61
N PHE A 440 4.36 2.59 13.00
CA PHE A 440 3.29 2.53 14.02
C PHE A 440 1.95 2.08 13.44
N ALA A 441 1.52 2.66 12.32
CA ALA A 441 0.22 2.40 11.73
C ALA A 441 -0.01 0.93 11.33
N PRO A 442 0.94 0.20 10.74
CA PRO A 442 0.73 -1.21 10.42
C PRO A 442 0.57 -2.11 11.65
N ILE A 443 1.19 -1.73 12.78
CA ILE A 443 1.12 -2.48 14.04
C ILE A 443 -0.20 -2.20 14.77
N VAL A 444 -0.59 -0.92 14.84
CA VAL A 444 -1.78 -0.46 15.58
C VAL A 444 -3.06 -0.69 14.77
N PHE A 445 -3.03 -0.42 13.46
CA PHE A 445 -4.16 -0.54 12.55
C PHE A 445 -3.97 -1.73 11.62
N GLN A 446 -4.31 -2.92 12.12
CA GLN A 446 -4.21 -4.17 11.34
C GLN A 446 -5.33 -4.30 10.29
N SER A 447 -6.47 -3.64 10.53
CA SER A 447 -7.67 -3.69 9.68
C SER A 447 -7.78 -2.46 8.77
N GLY A 448 -7.14 -2.52 7.60
CA GLY A 448 -7.21 -1.45 6.58
C GLY A 448 -6.34 -0.21 6.89
N VAL A 449 -6.38 0.78 6.00
CA VAL A 449 -5.50 1.98 6.00
C VAL A 449 -6.07 3.13 6.84
N LEU A 450 -6.34 2.89 8.13
CA LEU A 450 -6.93 3.91 9.01
C LEU A 450 -6.07 5.16 9.18
N GLU A 451 -4.75 5.03 9.10
CA GLU A 451 -3.80 6.15 9.12
C GLU A 451 -4.09 7.20 8.05
N TYR A 452 -4.61 6.80 6.89
CA TYR A 452 -4.97 7.71 5.81
C TYR A 452 -6.21 8.56 6.17
N TYR A 453 -7.23 7.95 6.79
CA TYR A 453 -8.42 8.66 7.29
C TYR A 453 -8.04 9.67 8.37
N ILE A 454 -7.19 9.25 9.31
CA ILE A 454 -6.68 10.11 10.39
C ILE A 454 -5.93 11.31 9.81
N ALA A 455 -5.05 11.09 8.82
CA ALA A 455 -4.30 12.16 8.18
C ALA A 455 -5.21 13.19 7.48
N ILE A 456 -6.30 12.76 6.84
CA ILE A 456 -7.31 13.66 6.23
C ILE A 456 -7.99 14.52 7.30
N VAL A 457 -8.36 13.94 8.45
CA VAL A 457 -8.99 14.67 9.55
C VAL A 457 -8.01 15.68 10.17
N ILE A 458 -6.77 15.27 10.42
CA ILE A 458 -5.75 16.16 10.99
C ILE A 458 -5.41 17.30 10.02
N ALA A 459 -5.43 17.06 8.70
CA ALA A 459 -5.25 18.11 7.69
C ALA A 459 -6.30 19.22 7.80
N CYS A 460 -7.53 18.89 8.19
CA CYS A 460 -8.57 19.88 8.47
C CYS A 460 -8.28 20.68 9.75
N MET A 461 -7.69 20.03 10.77
CA MET A 461 -7.45 20.59 12.10
C MET A 461 -6.32 21.60 12.12
N VAL A 462 -5.24 21.37 11.36
CA VAL A 462 -4.04 22.23 11.37
C VAL A 462 -4.21 23.56 10.61
N ARG A 463 -5.38 23.79 10.00
CA ARG A 463 -5.69 25.03 9.29
C ARG A 463 -5.81 26.20 10.28
N PRO A 464 -5.32 27.40 9.96
CA PRO A 464 -5.55 28.56 10.82
C PRO A 464 -7.03 28.98 10.80
N GLN A 465 -7.43 29.67 11.87
CA GLN A 465 -8.78 30.22 12.00
C GLN A 465 -8.86 31.59 11.30
N TYR A 466 -9.76 31.73 10.33
CA TYR A 466 -9.88 32.96 9.53
C TYR A 466 -11.03 33.86 9.96
N VAL A 467 -12.15 33.25 10.33
CA VAL A 467 -13.36 33.98 10.75
C VAL A 467 -13.63 33.75 12.23
N SER A 468 -13.89 34.83 12.95
CA SER A 468 -14.33 34.81 14.34
C SER A 468 -15.73 34.20 14.45
N SER A 469 -16.61 34.50 13.50
CA SER A 469 -17.95 33.94 13.30
C SER A 469 -18.15 33.53 11.83
N GLY A 470 -18.66 32.32 11.59
CA GLY A 470 -19.10 31.91 10.26
C GLY A 470 -20.39 32.61 9.85
N TRP A 471 -20.70 32.65 8.54
CA TRP A 471 -21.94 33.26 8.03
C TRP A 471 -23.20 32.66 8.67
N PHE A 472 -23.18 31.35 8.99
CA PHE A 472 -24.26 30.66 9.66
C PHE A 472 -24.41 31.08 11.13
N ASP A 473 -23.30 31.38 11.78
CA ASP A 473 -23.28 31.85 13.17
C ASP A 473 -23.91 33.24 13.23
N GLU A 474 -23.56 34.11 12.26
CA GLU A 474 -24.18 35.43 12.12
C GLU A 474 -25.66 35.34 11.77
N LEU A 475 -26.06 34.39 10.92
CA LEU A 475 -27.48 34.16 10.64
C LEU A 475 -28.26 33.84 11.92
N ILE A 476 -27.75 32.93 12.76
CA ILE A 476 -28.38 32.56 14.04
C ILE A 476 -28.40 33.74 15.01
N LEU A 477 -27.26 34.43 15.17
CA LEU A 477 -27.14 35.56 16.09
C LEU A 477 -28.05 36.72 15.68
N ASN A 478 -28.17 36.99 14.37
CA ASN A 478 -29.06 38.01 13.83
C ASN A 478 -30.54 37.61 13.91
N ALA A 479 -30.85 36.32 13.74
CA ALA A 479 -32.22 35.81 13.86
C ALA A 479 -32.70 35.77 15.33
N PHE A 480 -31.80 35.55 16.29
CA PHE A 480 -32.12 35.42 17.71
C PHE A 480 -31.21 36.29 18.61
N PRO A 481 -31.45 37.61 18.69
CA PRO A 481 -30.61 38.54 19.46
C PRO A 481 -30.52 38.21 20.96
N GLY A 482 -31.54 37.55 21.53
CA GLY A 482 -31.53 37.10 22.92
C GLY A 482 -30.43 36.07 23.23
N ILE A 483 -30.08 35.22 22.26
CA ILE A 483 -29.01 34.23 22.39
C ILE A 483 -27.64 34.93 22.40
N GLN A 484 -27.48 35.99 21.61
CA GLN A 484 -26.25 36.77 21.59
C GLN A 484 -25.96 37.41 22.95
N ASN A 485 -26.98 37.98 23.60
CA ASN A 485 -26.87 38.58 24.93
C ASN A 485 -26.59 37.53 26.01
N TRP A 486 -27.29 36.39 25.96
CA TRP A 486 -27.04 35.27 26.86
C TRP A 486 -25.62 34.71 26.71
N ALA A 487 -25.16 34.46 25.48
CA ALA A 487 -23.84 33.92 25.21
C ALA A 487 -22.71 34.84 25.70
N ARG A 488 -22.86 36.16 25.53
CA ARG A 488 -21.93 37.15 26.10
C ARG A 488 -21.94 37.12 27.62
N SER A 489 -23.11 37.10 28.26
CA SER A 489 -23.22 37.08 29.73
C SER A 489 -22.54 35.87 30.36
N GLN A 490 -22.71 34.68 29.77
CA GLN A 490 -22.10 33.45 30.25
C GLN A 490 -20.58 33.43 30.03
N GLY A 491 -20.12 33.94 28.87
CA GLY A 491 -18.68 34.10 28.62
C GLY A 491 -18.01 35.07 29.60
N ASP A 492 -18.72 36.16 29.95
CA ASP A 492 -18.25 37.15 30.91
C ASP A 492 -18.23 36.61 32.35
N GLU A 493 -19.22 35.81 32.76
CA GLU A 493 -19.23 35.10 34.05
C GLU A 493 -18.12 34.06 34.15
N MET A 494 -17.90 33.28 33.07
CA MET A 494 -16.83 32.30 33.01
C MET A 494 -15.45 32.96 33.10
N ALA A 495 -15.22 34.06 32.38
CA ALA A 495 -13.94 34.78 32.45
C ALA A 495 -13.66 35.31 33.86
N LYS A 496 -14.69 35.85 34.54
CA LYS A 496 -14.60 36.25 35.96
C LYS A 496 -14.23 35.07 36.86
N SER A 497 -14.77 33.87 36.63
CA SER A 497 -14.45 32.68 37.42
C SER A 497 -12.98 32.23 37.29
N PHE A 498 -12.31 32.56 36.17
CA PHE A 498 -10.88 32.30 35.94
C PHE A 498 -9.99 33.50 36.23
N GLY A 499 -10.51 34.57 36.85
CA GLY A 499 -9.74 35.79 37.13
C GLY A 499 -9.30 36.57 35.89
N ARG A 500 -9.98 36.39 34.74
CA ARG A 500 -9.67 37.03 33.46
C ARG A 500 -10.67 38.13 33.13
N THR A 501 -10.25 39.12 32.33
CA THR A 501 -11.13 40.20 31.86
C THR A 501 -12.25 39.65 30.97
N PRO A 502 -13.50 40.15 31.09
CA PRO A 502 -14.64 39.66 30.31
C PRO A 502 -14.38 39.79 28.80
N PRO A 503 -14.50 38.70 28.02
CA PRO A 503 -14.10 38.69 26.62
C PRO A 503 -15.03 39.54 25.74
N ARG A 504 -16.23 39.93 26.19
CA ARG A 504 -17.27 40.67 25.41
C ARG A 504 -17.67 40.01 24.08
N THR A 505 -17.19 38.80 23.79
CA THR A 505 -17.37 38.07 22.53
C THR A 505 -18.27 36.85 22.70
N THR A 506 -18.87 36.37 21.61
CA THR A 506 -19.66 35.13 21.54
C THR A 506 -18.80 33.86 21.40
N TYR A 507 -17.53 33.92 21.81
CA TYR A 507 -16.52 32.88 21.53
C TYR A 507 -16.95 31.47 21.97
N MET A 508 -17.46 31.31 23.20
CA MET A 508 -17.94 30.02 23.72
C MET A 508 -19.10 29.44 22.92
N PHE A 509 -20.03 30.29 22.46
CA PHE A 509 -21.16 29.88 21.65
C PHE A 509 -20.71 29.34 20.28
N ASN A 510 -19.66 29.93 19.69
CA ASN A 510 -19.16 29.46 18.41
C ASN A 510 -18.50 28.07 18.52
N TYR A 511 -17.83 27.74 19.64
CA TYR A 511 -17.33 26.37 19.89
C TYR A 511 -18.46 25.36 20.10
N PHE A 512 -19.51 25.75 20.84
CA PHE A 512 -20.71 24.93 20.98
C PHE A 512 -21.33 24.63 19.62
N LEU A 513 -21.48 25.63 18.75
CA LEU A 513 -21.96 25.45 17.37
C LEU A 513 -21.02 24.56 16.54
N ASP A 514 -19.69 24.70 16.67
CA ASP A 514 -18.73 23.86 15.95
C ASP A 514 -18.93 22.37 16.30
N ILE A 515 -19.14 22.05 17.58
CA ILE A 515 -19.39 20.69 18.05
C ILE A 515 -20.77 20.20 17.58
N LEU A 516 -21.81 21.02 17.77
CA LEU A 516 -23.19 20.67 17.40
C LEU A 516 -23.31 20.39 15.89
N LEU A 517 -22.71 21.24 15.05
CA LEU A 517 -22.71 21.07 13.60
C LEU A 517 -21.88 19.86 13.17
N GLY A 518 -20.79 19.55 13.88
CA GLY A 518 -20.05 18.30 13.69
C GLY A 518 -20.91 17.06 13.93
N PHE A 519 -21.61 17.01 15.08
CA PHE A 519 -22.56 15.92 15.38
C PHE A 519 -23.74 15.88 14.42
N PHE A 520 -24.24 17.04 13.98
CA PHE A 520 -25.29 17.12 12.95
C PHE A 520 -24.87 16.42 11.67
N ILE A 521 -23.61 16.59 11.22
CA ILE A 521 -23.11 15.90 10.02
C ILE A 521 -23.03 14.39 10.23
N LEU A 522 -22.53 13.93 11.38
CA LEU A 522 -22.53 12.51 11.71
C LEU A 522 -23.96 11.92 11.71
N PHE A 523 -24.90 12.61 12.34
CA PHE A 523 -26.32 12.22 12.35
C PHE A 523 -26.92 12.24 10.95
N LEU A 524 -26.63 13.25 10.14
CA LEU A 524 -27.12 13.38 8.77
C LEU A 524 -26.62 12.22 7.91
N VAL A 525 -25.33 11.88 7.98
CA VAL A 525 -24.75 10.73 7.27
C VAL A 525 -25.43 9.43 7.72
N TYR A 526 -25.56 9.22 9.03
CA TYR A 526 -26.25 8.05 9.59
C TYR A 526 -27.70 7.94 9.10
N PHE A 527 -28.47 9.04 9.17
CA PHE A 527 -29.85 9.11 8.74
C PHE A 527 -30.01 8.87 7.23
N LEU A 528 -29.22 9.55 6.40
CA LEU A 528 -29.26 9.39 4.96
C LEU A 528 -28.88 7.97 4.57
N THR A 529 -27.91 7.36 5.24
CA THR A 529 -27.51 5.99 4.93
C THR A 529 -28.62 4.99 5.25
N ILE A 530 -29.25 5.07 6.44
CA ILE A 530 -30.37 4.18 6.78
C ILE A 530 -31.53 4.32 5.78
N LYS A 531 -31.78 5.54 5.28
CA LYS A 531 -32.93 5.83 4.45
C LYS A 531 -32.69 5.64 2.95
N PHE A 532 -31.45 5.79 2.46
CA PHE A 532 -31.13 5.83 1.03
C PHE A 532 -30.05 4.84 0.59
N TRP A 533 -29.45 4.04 1.50
CA TRP A 533 -28.49 3.01 1.10
C TRP A 533 -29.20 1.90 0.29
N PRO A 534 -28.88 1.74 -1.01
CA PRO A 534 -29.67 0.89 -1.90
C PRO A 534 -29.69 -0.59 -1.53
N TYR A 535 -28.67 -1.05 -0.79
CA TYR A 535 -28.49 -2.46 -0.44
C TYR A 535 -29.39 -2.93 0.70
N ASN A 536 -29.90 -2.01 1.52
CA ASN A 536 -30.54 -2.36 2.79
C ASN A 536 -32.06 -2.12 2.83
N ASN A 537 -32.66 -1.47 1.82
CA ASN A 537 -34.07 -1.09 1.89
C ASN A 537 -34.76 -0.96 0.51
N ILE A 538 -35.74 -1.84 0.26
CA ILE A 538 -36.55 -1.86 -0.98
C ILE A 538 -37.31 -0.53 -1.17
N ASP A 539 -37.76 0.12 -0.09
CA ASP A 539 -38.48 1.40 -0.14
C ASP A 539 -37.56 2.59 -0.45
N ALA A 540 -36.29 2.49 -0.08
CA ALA A 540 -35.27 3.47 -0.48
C ALA A 540 -35.08 3.45 -2.00
N ARG A 541 -34.96 2.25 -2.59
CA ARG A 541 -34.84 2.07 -4.05
C ARG A 541 -36.06 2.67 -4.78
N ARG A 542 -37.28 2.48 -4.27
CA ARG A 542 -38.51 3.10 -4.81
C ARG A 542 -38.50 4.63 -4.70
N THR A 543 -38.03 5.17 -3.58
CA THR A 543 -37.96 6.63 -3.37
C THR A 543 -36.95 7.29 -4.32
N VAL A 544 -35.77 6.69 -4.49
CA VAL A 544 -34.75 7.16 -5.45
C VAL A 544 -35.27 7.09 -6.88
N ILE A 545 -35.94 5.99 -7.26
CA ILE A 545 -36.62 5.87 -8.57
C ILE A 545 -37.69 6.96 -8.73
N GLY A 546 -38.46 7.27 -7.69
CA GLY A 546 -39.49 8.31 -7.72
C GLY A 546 -38.92 9.72 -7.95
N ILE A 547 -37.84 10.08 -7.24
CA ILE A 547 -37.14 11.36 -7.42
C ILE A 547 -36.51 11.44 -8.83
N MET A 548 -35.90 10.36 -9.31
CA MET A 548 -35.25 10.32 -10.62
C MET A 548 -36.28 10.35 -11.78
N LYS A 549 -37.47 9.74 -11.60
CA LYS A 549 -38.59 9.86 -12.56
C LYS A 549 -39.17 11.27 -12.64
N PHE A 550 -39.10 12.04 -11.55
CA PHE A 550 -39.48 13.46 -11.55
C PHE A 550 -38.50 14.32 -12.36
N VAL A 551 -37.21 13.98 -12.35
CA VAL A 551 -36.15 14.64 -13.14
C VAL A 551 -36.03 13.95 -14.51
N LYS A 552 -36.95 14.27 -15.44
CA LYS A 552 -37.14 13.66 -16.78
C LYS A 552 -35.95 13.64 -17.76
N PHE A 553 -34.72 13.94 -17.37
CA PHE A 553 -33.60 14.23 -18.29
C PHE A 553 -32.49 13.16 -18.38
N ILE A 554 -32.57 12.03 -17.67
CA ILE A 554 -31.47 11.04 -17.65
C ILE A 554 -32.01 9.62 -17.99
N PRO A 555 -31.59 8.99 -19.10
CA PRO A 555 -31.97 7.62 -19.43
C PRO A 555 -31.40 6.62 -18.40
N MET A 556 -32.25 5.67 -17.99
CA MET A 556 -32.00 4.77 -16.84
C MET A 556 -31.11 3.57 -17.21
N SER A 557 -30.02 3.40 -16.46
CA SER A 557 -29.34 2.11 -16.27
C SER A 557 -29.24 1.81 -14.77
N ASP A 558 -29.10 0.54 -14.38
CA ASP A 558 -28.91 0.14 -12.96
C ASP A 558 -27.69 0.84 -12.33
N TRP A 559 -26.70 1.19 -13.16
CA TRP A 559 -25.56 2.02 -12.78
C TRP A 559 -25.98 3.39 -12.21
N TRP A 560 -26.94 4.08 -12.82
CA TRP A 560 -27.39 5.40 -12.32
C TRP A 560 -28.12 5.29 -10.98
N LEU A 561 -28.92 4.25 -10.77
CA LEU A 561 -29.60 4.03 -9.48
C LEU A 561 -28.61 3.83 -8.33
N GLN A 562 -27.57 3.03 -8.56
CA GLN A 562 -26.57 2.71 -7.56
C GLN A 562 -25.70 3.94 -7.22
N ASN A 563 -25.31 4.72 -8.23
CA ASN A 563 -24.49 5.92 -8.05
C ASN A 563 -25.25 7.11 -7.44
N THR A 564 -26.56 7.29 -7.71
CA THR A 564 -27.34 8.40 -7.15
C THR A 564 -27.54 8.27 -5.64
N GLY A 565 -27.71 7.06 -5.12
CA GLY A 565 -27.77 6.83 -3.67
C GLY A 565 -26.48 7.28 -2.96
N ILE A 566 -25.33 6.98 -3.54
CA ILE A 566 -24.01 7.41 -3.06
C ILE A 566 -23.90 8.94 -3.08
N VAL A 567 -24.35 9.59 -4.15
CA VAL A 567 -24.36 11.06 -4.26
C VAL A 567 -25.20 11.68 -3.13
N ILE A 568 -26.40 11.17 -2.87
CA ILE A 568 -27.27 11.70 -1.81
C ILE A 568 -26.64 11.49 -0.43
N VAL A 569 -26.18 10.28 -0.14
CA VAL A 569 -25.65 9.90 1.18
C VAL A 569 -24.37 10.66 1.52
N PHE A 570 -23.49 10.90 0.54
CA PHE A 570 -22.15 11.44 0.81
C PHE A 570 -21.91 12.85 0.25
N MET A 571 -22.43 13.21 -0.94
CA MET A 571 -22.16 14.54 -1.52
C MET A 571 -22.94 15.66 -0.82
N ILE A 572 -24.11 15.37 -0.25
CA ILE A 572 -24.87 16.37 0.52
C ILE A 572 -24.12 16.74 1.81
N PRO A 573 -23.73 15.81 2.70
CA PRO A 573 -22.87 16.12 3.86
C PRO A 573 -21.53 16.77 3.48
N ALA A 574 -20.90 16.31 2.40
CA ALA A 574 -19.66 16.87 1.87
C ALA A 574 -19.81 18.35 1.48
N THR A 575 -20.94 18.73 0.90
CA THR A 575 -21.24 20.14 0.56
C THR A 575 -21.32 21.02 1.81
N PHE A 576 -21.93 20.53 2.89
CA PHE A 576 -21.93 21.27 4.17
C PHE A 576 -20.52 21.45 4.73
N CYS A 577 -19.65 20.45 4.61
CA CYS A 577 -18.25 20.55 5.04
C CYS A 577 -17.50 21.69 4.33
N PHE A 578 -17.78 21.92 3.03
CA PHE A 578 -17.21 23.05 2.28
C PHE A 578 -17.55 24.40 2.93
N PHE A 579 -18.82 24.60 3.30
CA PHE A 579 -19.26 25.85 3.94
C PHE A 579 -18.71 26.02 5.36
N PHE A 580 -18.25 24.94 5.99
CA PHE A 580 -17.62 24.97 7.32
C PHE A 580 -16.11 25.21 7.26
N ALA A 581 -15.53 25.34 6.06
CA ALA A 581 -14.09 25.50 5.87
C ALA A 581 -13.50 26.77 6.52
N GLY A 582 -14.30 27.76 6.90
CA GLY A 582 -13.80 28.96 7.59
C GLY A 582 -13.34 28.74 9.03
N ARG A 583 -13.76 27.64 9.68
CA ARG A 583 -13.41 27.32 11.08
C ARG A 583 -12.81 25.92 11.18
N PRO A 584 -11.55 25.77 11.62
CA PRO A 584 -10.81 24.50 11.55
C PRO A 584 -11.47 23.39 12.38
N LEU A 585 -11.94 23.68 13.59
CA LEU A 585 -12.61 22.68 14.43
C LEU A 585 -13.89 22.15 13.77
N ARG A 586 -14.70 23.04 13.19
CA ARG A 586 -15.97 22.68 12.54
C ARG A 586 -15.77 21.78 11.34
N ILE A 587 -14.88 22.14 10.41
CA ILE A 587 -14.59 21.29 9.25
C ILE A 587 -13.97 19.95 9.68
N THR A 588 -13.12 19.94 10.70
CA THR A 588 -12.52 18.72 11.25
C THR A 588 -13.60 17.76 11.76
N LEU A 589 -14.52 18.23 12.61
CA LEU A 589 -15.58 17.40 13.15
C LEU A 589 -16.58 16.96 12.07
N ALA A 590 -16.87 17.81 11.08
CA ALA A 590 -17.75 17.48 9.99
C ALA A 590 -17.16 16.38 9.08
N VAL A 591 -15.89 16.52 8.67
CA VAL A 591 -15.18 15.50 7.89
C VAL A 591 -15.00 14.21 8.67
N ALA A 592 -14.65 14.29 9.97
CA ALA A 592 -14.60 13.13 10.84
C ALA A 592 -15.97 12.42 10.94
N GLY A 593 -17.06 13.18 11.06
CA GLY A 593 -18.42 12.63 11.07
C GLY A 593 -18.77 11.86 9.80
N ILE A 594 -18.37 12.39 8.63
CA ILE A 594 -18.52 11.70 7.33
C ILE A 594 -17.74 10.39 7.30
N LEU A 595 -16.44 10.45 7.63
CA LEU A 595 -15.56 9.30 7.54
C LEU A 595 -15.91 8.21 8.58
N LEU A 596 -16.26 8.59 9.80
CA LEU A 596 -16.73 7.65 10.84
C LEU A 596 -18.06 7.01 10.44
N GLY A 597 -18.99 7.79 9.87
CA GLY A 597 -20.25 7.26 9.34
C GLY A 597 -19.99 6.21 8.25
N HIS A 598 -19.06 6.47 7.33
CA HIS A 598 -18.63 5.50 6.32
C HIS A 598 -17.98 4.25 6.94
N LEU A 599 -17.02 4.39 7.86
CA LEU A 599 -16.35 3.25 8.51
C LEU A 599 -17.33 2.35 9.27
N TYR A 600 -18.29 2.94 9.98
CA TYR A 600 -19.34 2.19 10.68
C TYR A 600 -20.23 1.39 9.71
N MET A 601 -20.52 1.95 8.53
CA MET A 601 -21.31 1.29 7.49
C MET A 601 -20.52 0.22 6.75
N ALA A 602 -19.28 0.51 6.35
CA ALA A 602 -18.37 -0.46 5.75
C ALA A 602 -18.13 -1.65 6.70
N GLY A 603 -18.14 -1.43 8.02
CA GLY A 603 -18.07 -2.51 9.01
C GLY A 603 -19.29 -3.43 9.04
N ARG A 604 -20.48 -2.98 8.61
CA ARG A 604 -21.69 -3.82 8.51
C ARG A 604 -21.69 -4.72 7.27
N ASP A 605 -21.16 -4.23 6.15
CA ASP A 605 -21.03 -4.99 4.90
C ASP A 605 -19.83 -5.97 4.94
N ARG A 606 -18.97 -5.90 5.97
CA ARG A 606 -17.81 -6.81 6.17
C ARG A 606 -18.17 -8.12 6.88
N SER A 607 -19.42 -8.58 6.86
CA SER A 607 -19.81 -9.89 7.43
C SER A 607 -18.98 -11.06 6.87
N ASP A 608 -18.35 -10.84 5.73
CA ASP A 608 -17.70 -11.84 4.90
C ASP A 608 -16.21 -11.94 5.22
N ILE A 609 -15.62 -10.95 5.90
CA ILE A 609 -14.19 -10.98 6.29
C ILE A 609 -14.07 -11.65 7.66
N LEU A 610 -13.43 -12.82 7.69
CA LEU A 610 -13.18 -13.58 8.92
C LEU A 610 -11.95 -13.08 9.67
N GLU A 611 -10.90 -12.73 8.93
CA GLU A 611 -9.62 -12.28 9.48
C GLU A 611 -8.95 -11.32 8.48
N SER A 612 -8.27 -10.29 8.98
CA SER A 612 -7.47 -9.39 8.15
C SER A 612 -6.17 -9.05 8.87
N ARG A 613 -5.02 -9.27 8.21
CA ARG A 613 -3.70 -8.96 8.76
C ARG A 613 -2.83 -8.26 7.73
N ARG A 614 -2.03 -7.30 8.19
CA ARG A 614 -0.98 -6.65 7.41
C ARG A 614 0.34 -7.36 7.69
N THR A 615 0.97 -7.87 6.65
CA THR A 615 2.30 -8.51 6.72
C THR A 615 3.30 -7.72 5.89
N TYR A 616 4.57 -8.13 5.95
CA TYR A 616 5.62 -7.55 5.12
C TYR A 616 5.32 -7.67 3.61
N PHE A 617 4.57 -8.70 3.21
CA PHE A 617 4.24 -9.00 1.82
C PHE A 617 2.93 -8.37 1.36
N GLY A 618 2.09 -7.84 2.26
CA GLY A 618 0.88 -7.10 1.90
C GLY A 618 -0.27 -7.29 2.88
N LEU A 619 -1.47 -6.89 2.47
CA LEU A 619 -2.70 -7.12 3.24
C LEU A 619 -3.27 -8.50 2.89
N LEU A 620 -3.33 -9.37 3.89
CA LEU A 620 -3.97 -10.68 3.81
C LEU A 620 -5.37 -10.60 4.41
N GLN A 621 -6.34 -11.19 3.71
CA GLN A 621 -7.72 -11.29 4.16
C GLN A 621 -8.24 -12.70 3.95
N VAL A 622 -8.70 -13.32 5.03
CA VAL A 622 -9.54 -14.52 4.95
C VAL A 622 -10.97 -14.06 4.87
N ARG A 623 -11.64 -14.48 3.81
CA ARG A 623 -13.05 -14.19 3.58
C ARG A 623 -13.86 -15.47 3.52
N LYS A 624 -15.16 -15.37 3.72
CA LYS A 624 -16.13 -16.45 3.53
C LYS A 624 -17.15 -16.03 2.48
N ASP A 625 -17.66 -17.02 1.75
CA ASP A 625 -18.75 -16.85 0.81
C ASP A 625 -19.48 -18.19 0.64
N ASN A 626 -20.55 -18.20 -0.15
CA ASN A 626 -21.35 -19.38 -0.44
C ASN A 626 -21.50 -19.56 -1.95
N GLU A 627 -21.25 -20.78 -2.42
CA GLU A 627 -21.43 -21.14 -3.82
C GLU A 627 -22.82 -21.77 -4.05
N VAL A 628 -23.41 -21.47 -5.21
CA VAL A 628 -24.71 -22.00 -5.67
C VAL A 628 -24.53 -22.53 -7.10
N PRO A 629 -24.97 -23.75 -7.44
CA PRO A 629 -24.97 -24.22 -8.83
C PRO A 629 -25.97 -23.44 -9.68
N HIS A 630 -25.52 -22.91 -10.82
CA HIS A 630 -26.27 -22.10 -11.79
C HIS A 630 -26.79 -22.92 -13.00
N ASP A 631 -26.23 -24.09 -13.32
CA ASP A 631 -26.70 -24.93 -14.45
C ASP A 631 -26.73 -26.47 -14.19
N GLU A 632 -27.34 -27.22 -15.14
CA GLU A 632 -27.53 -28.69 -15.07
C GLU A 632 -26.23 -29.51 -15.26
N GLU A 633 -25.18 -28.92 -15.86
CA GLU A 633 -23.88 -29.57 -16.07
C GLU A 633 -22.99 -29.42 -14.82
N GLU A 634 -23.03 -28.23 -14.21
CA GLU A 634 -22.52 -27.90 -12.88
C GLU A 634 -23.20 -28.73 -11.79
N ALA A 635 -24.49 -29.04 -11.97
CA ALA A 635 -25.27 -29.90 -11.10
C ALA A 635 -24.80 -31.37 -11.04
N ALA A 636 -23.91 -31.79 -11.94
CA ALA A 636 -23.53 -33.19 -12.05
C ALA A 636 -22.41 -33.60 -11.06
N ASP A 637 -21.68 -32.62 -10.51
CA ASP A 637 -20.63 -32.81 -9.49
C ASP A 637 -21.05 -32.42 -8.06
N PHE A 638 -22.18 -31.70 -7.91
CA PHE A 638 -22.78 -31.22 -6.66
C PHE A 638 -24.24 -31.66 -6.51
N ARG A 639 -24.79 -31.75 -5.29
CA ARG A 639 -26.23 -32.04 -5.13
C ARG A 639 -27.05 -30.77 -5.35
N VAL A 640 -27.97 -30.81 -6.31
CA VAL A 640 -28.79 -29.65 -6.75
C VAL A 640 -30.26 -29.74 -6.34
N GLU A 641 -30.73 -30.93 -5.96
CA GLU A 641 -32.10 -31.06 -5.45
C GLU A 641 -32.29 -30.27 -4.14
N PRO A 642 -33.28 -29.37 -4.06
CA PRO A 642 -33.58 -28.65 -2.83
C PRO A 642 -33.92 -29.64 -1.72
N ALA A 643 -33.32 -29.45 -0.55
CA ALA A 643 -33.60 -30.29 0.61
C ALA A 643 -34.98 -29.92 1.16
N ILE A 644 -35.88 -30.91 1.28
CA ILE A 644 -37.18 -30.71 1.92
C ILE A 644 -37.03 -31.05 3.41
N ILE A 645 -37.02 -30.02 4.26
CA ILE A 645 -36.95 -30.19 5.72
C ILE A 645 -38.24 -29.62 6.31
N LYS A 646 -39.00 -30.47 7.02
CA LYS A 646 -40.29 -30.10 7.65
C LYS A 646 -41.27 -29.41 6.67
N GLY A 647 -41.32 -29.87 5.42
CA GLY A 647 -42.22 -29.33 4.38
C GLY A 647 -41.80 -28.00 3.75
N LYS A 648 -40.60 -27.48 4.05
CA LYS A 648 -40.01 -26.31 3.39
C LYS A 648 -38.86 -26.71 2.48
N ASN A 649 -38.79 -26.10 1.30
CA ASN A 649 -37.70 -26.27 0.35
C ASN A 649 -36.51 -25.38 0.76
N TYR A 650 -35.33 -25.98 0.91
CA TYR A 650 -34.08 -25.28 1.15
C TYR A 650 -33.15 -25.45 -0.05
N GLN A 651 -32.64 -24.33 -0.57
CA GLN A 651 -31.57 -24.34 -1.56
C GLN A 651 -30.26 -24.76 -0.89
N ILE A 652 -29.51 -25.67 -1.52
CA ILE A 652 -28.25 -26.17 -0.96
C ILE A 652 -27.12 -25.21 -1.36
N HIS A 653 -26.54 -24.54 -0.37
CA HIS A 653 -25.37 -23.68 -0.53
C HIS A 653 -24.11 -24.39 -0.03
N TYR A 654 -22.99 -24.22 -0.75
CA TYR A 654 -21.69 -24.74 -0.35
C TYR A 654 -20.82 -23.62 0.21
N PRO A 655 -20.68 -23.49 1.54
CA PRO A 655 -19.86 -22.45 2.13
C PRO A 655 -18.38 -22.74 1.88
N PHE A 656 -17.62 -21.69 1.58
CA PHE A 656 -16.18 -21.75 1.44
C PHE A 656 -15.50 -20.56 2.09
N THR A 657 -14.27 -20.76 2.53
CA THR A 657 -13.35 -19.67 2.86
C THR A 657 -12.40 -19.45 1.69
N TYR A 658 -11.91 -18.22 1.51
CA TYR A 658 -10.92 -17.92 0.49
C TYR A 658 -9.90 -16.89 0.98
N LEU A 659 -8.69 -16.99 0.45
CA LEU A 659 -7.58 -16.10 0.77
C LEU A 659 -7.44 -15.03 -0.30
N MET A 660 -7.55 -13.77 0.12
CA MET A 660 -7.19 -12.61 -0.67
C MET A 660 -5.88 -12.02 -0.17
N HIS A 661 -4.98 -11.69 -1.08
CA HIS A 661 -3.76 -10.94 -0.81
C HIS A 661 -3.70 -9.74 -1.75
N GLY A 662 -3.92 -8.55 -1.19
CA GLY A 662 -4.21 -7.37 -2.01
C GLY A 662 -5.41 -7.64 -2.92
N THR A 663 -5.18 -7.61 -4.24
CA THR A 663 -6.21 -7.90 -5.25
C THR A 663 -6.14 -9.32 -5.84
N THR A 664 -5.24 -10.15 -5.32
CA THR A 664 -4.97 -11.51 -5.81
C THR A 664 -5.74 -12.55 -4.99
N TYR A 665 -6.33 -13.53 -5.68
CA TYR A 665 -7.06 -14.64 -5.11
C TYR A 665 -6.15 -15.88 -5.04
N HIS A 666 -5.77 -16.33 -3.84
CA HIS A 666 -4.79 -17.41 -3.62
C HIS A 666 -5.40 -18.79 -3.39
N GLY A 667 -6.73 -18.85 -3.33
CA GLY A 667 -7.45 -20.10 -3.28
C GLY A 667 -8.67 -20.07 -2.37
N ARG A 668 -9.49 -21.11 -2.47
CA ARG A 668 -10.61 -21.37 -1.56
C ARG A 668 -10.54 -22.75 -0.95
N ASN A 669 -11.22 -22.92 0.19
CA ASN A 669 -11.48 -24.21 0.78
C ASN A 669 -12.97 -24.32 1.14
N TYR A 670 -13.65 -25.27 0.53
CA TYR A 670 -15.01 -25.62 0.94
C TYR A 670 -14.99 -26.27 2.32
N TYR A 671 -15.99 -25.98 3.13
CA TYR A 671 -16.12 -26.58 4.44
C TYR A 671 -17.59 -26.88 4.75
N SER A 672 -17.82 -27.61 5.84
CA SER A 672 -19.16 -27.81 6.38
C SER A 672 -19.13 -27.48 7.86
N ASN A 673 -20.08 -26.66 8.31
CA ASN A 673 -20.26 -26.38 9.73
C ASN A 673 -20.98 -27.56 10.40
N GLU A 674 -20.50 -28.01 11.55
CA GLU A 674 -21.05 -29.19 12.24
C GLU A 674 -22.47 -28.96 12.77
N SER A 675 -22.82 -27.70 13.06
CA SER A 675 -24.15 -27.30 13.53
C SER A 675 -25.16 -27.04 12.42
N ASP A 676 -24.82 -27.29 11.15
CA ASP A 676 -25.67 -26.98 10.00
C ASP A 676 -26.66 -28.12 9.70
N GLU A 677 -27.96 -27.83 9.81
CA GLU A 677 -29.06 -28.78 9.52
C GLU A 677 -29.03 -29.29 8.07
N LEU A 678 -28.39 -28.57 7.14
CA LEU A 678 -28.23 -28.96 5.73
C LEU A 678 -27.02 -29.88 5.50
N LYS A 679 -26.15 -30.10 6.49
CA LYS A 679 -24.97 -30.97 6.38
C LYS A 679 -25.26 -32.37 5.82
N PRO A 680 -26.31 -33.10 6.27
CA PRO A 680 -26.62 -34.44 5.73
C PRO A 680 -26.98 -34.44 4.24
N PHE A 681 -27.37 -33.28 3.71
CA PHE A 681 -27.79 -33.13 2.33
C PHE A 681 -26.63 -32.74 1.41
N ARG A 682 -25.51 -32.23 1.94
CA ARG A 682 -24.33 -31.82 1.16
C ARG A 682 -23.34 -32.96 0.98
N LYS A 683 -22.75 -33.03 -0.21
CA LYS A 683 -21.57 -33.86 -0.48
C LYS A 683 -20.35 -33.21 0.19
N ASP A 684 -19.51 -33.99 0.86
CA ASP A 684 -18.25 -33.47 1.39
C ASP A 684 -17.28 -33.20 0.23
N ILE A 685 -17.02 -31.91 -0.01
CA ILE A 685 -16.12 -31.39 -1.05
C ILE A 685 -14.96 -30.61 -0.44
N SER A 686 -14.68 -30.79 0.86
CA SER A 686 -13.62 -30.07 1.56
C SER A 686 -12.19 -30.38 1.07
N ARG A 687 -12.04 -31.45 0.28
CA ARG A 687 -10.78 -31.84 -0.39
C ARG A 687 -10.73 -31.42 -1.87
N LEU A 688 -11.80 -30.87 -2.44
CA LEU A 688 -11.82 -30.50 -3.86
C LEU A 688 -10.63 -29.59 -4.17
N ALA A 689 -9.79 -29.96 -5.12
CA ALA A 689 -8.72 -29.08 -5.58
C ALA A 689 -9.36 -27.91 -6.33
N THR A 690 -9.32 -26.71 -5.75
CA THR A 690 -9.96 -25.53 -6.33
C THR A 690 -8.96 -24.59 -6.99
N THR A 691 -9.50 -23.52 -7.52
CA THR A 691 -8.82 -22.36 -8.07
C THR A 691 -8.08 -22.76 -9.34
N TYR A 692 -6.83 -22.37 -9.51
CA TYR A 692 -5.99 -22.78 -10.62
C TYR A 692 -5.28 -24.13 -10.36
N TYR A 693 -5.55 -24.78 -9.23
CA TYR A 693 -5.08 -26.13 -8.89
C TYR A 693 -6.09 -27.22 -9.19
N HIS A 694 -7.22 -26.88 -9.81
CA HIS A 694 -8.23 -27.86 -10.17
C HIS A 694 -7.69 -28.95 -11.11
N ARG A 695 -8.31 -30.12 -11.02
CA ARG A 695 -7.86 -31.36 -11.68
C ARG A 695 -7.71 -31.24 -13.20
N TYR A 696 -8.50 -30.37 -13.82
CA TYR A 696 -8.52 -30.17 -15.27
C TYR A 696 -7.60 -29.04 -15.74
N GLY A 697 -6.95 -28.33 -14.82
CA GLY A 697 -5.98 -27.29 -15.15
C GLY A 697 -4.59 -27.87 -15.47
N PRO A 698 -3.62 -27.02 -15.86
CA PRO A 698 -2.29 -27.45 -16.26
C PRO A 698 -1.56 -28.29 -15.20
N VAL A 699 -1.60 -27.84 -13.93
CA VAL A 699 -1.01 -28.56 -12.81
C VAL A 699 -1.76 -29.86 -12.52
N GLY A 700 -3.10 -29.83 -12.58
CA GLY A 700 -3.92 -31.04 -12.40
C GLY A 700 -3.56 -32.16 -13.40
N ILE A 701 -3.32 -31.82 -14.66
CA ILE A 701 -2.84 -32.76 -15.70
C ILE A 701 -1.47 -33.35 -15.34
N VAL A 702 -0.55 -32.53 -14.81
CA VAL A 702 0.76 -33.01 -14.35
C VAL A 702 0.59 -33.99 -13.19
N MET A 703 -0.29 -33.69 -12.23
CA MET A 703 -0.53 -34.57 -11.09
C MET A 703 -1.15 -35.91 -11.50
N GLU A 704 -2.03 -35.92 -12.50
CA GLU A 704 -2.63 -37.15 -13.04
C GLU A 704 -1.61 -38.07 -13.72
N ARG A 705 -0.53 -37.54 -14.29
CA ARG A 705 0.54 -38.36 -14.86
C ARG A 705 1.14 -39.35 -13.85
N TYR A 706 1.19 -38.96 -12.57
CA TYR A 706 1.76 -39.76 -11.49
C TYR A 706 0.69 -40.53 -10.71
N ASN A 707 -0.56 -40.54 -11.18
CA ASN A 707 -1.62 -41.32 -10.58
C ASN A 707 -1.55 -42.79 -11.05
N TRP A 708 -1.40 -43.72 -10.10
CA TRP A 708 -1.20 -45.14 -10.38
C TRP A 708 -2.50 -45.88 -10.74
N VAL A 709 -3.64 -45.35 -10.31
CA VAL A 709 -4.96 -45.95 -10.59
C VAL A 709 -5.59 -45.30 -11.82
N THR A 710 -4.78 -45.03 -12.86
CA THR A 710 -5.24 -44.31 -14.05
C THR A 710 -5.61 -45.20 -15.22
N ASN A 711 -5.17 -46.44 -15.27
CA ASN A 711 -5.58 -47.41 -16.28
C ASN A 711 -4.92 -48.76 -15.96
N PRO A 712 -5.65 -49.87 -15.75
CA PRO A 712 -5.00 -51.18 -15.79
C PRO A 712 -4.49 -51.39 -17.23
N ALA A 713 -3.23 -51.75 -17.38
CA ALA A 713 -2.69 -52.22 -18.64
C ALA A 713 -3.63 -53.29 -19.25
N GLY A 714 -4.38 -52.96 -20.30
CA GLY A 714 -5.11 -53.95 -21.11
C GLY A 714 -6.60 -53.74 -21.40
N ALA A 715 -7.23 -52.58 -21.12
CA ALA A 715 -8.62 -52.36 -21.55
C ALA A 715 -8.72 -52.28 -23.10
N LYS A 716 -9.35 -53.29 -23.72
CA LYS A 716 -9.43 -53.44 -25.19
C LYS A 716 -10.61 -52.66 -25.83
N LYS A 717 -11.50 -52.04 -25.04
CA LYS A 717 -12.67 -51.29 -25.52
C LYS A 717 -12.98 -50.07 -24.64
N VAL A 718 -13.49 -49.02 -25.28
CA VAL A 718 -14.04 -47.81 -24.63
C VAL A 718 -15.25 -48.23 -23.79
N GLY A 719 -15.25 -47.89 -22.49
CA GLY A 719 -16.34 -48.20 -21.54
C GLY A 719 -16.09 -49.35 -20.55
N GLU A 720 -14.97 -50.08 -20.64
CA GLU A 720 -14.64 -51.17 -19.68
C GLU A 720 -13.68 -50.72 -18.55
N ALA A 721 -13.14 -49.50 -18.60
CA ALA A 721 -12.26 -48.97 -17.56
C ALA A 721 -13.06 -48.38 -16.39
N LYS A 722 -13.36 -49.19 -15.37
CA LYS A 722 -13.70 -48.65 -14.04
C LYS A 722 -12.41 -48.13 -13.38
N GLY A 723 -12.03 -46.88 -13.64
CA GLY A 723 -10.71 -46.37 -13.22
C GLY A 723 -10.58 -44.89 -12.88
N ALA A 724 -11.27 -43.98 -13.56
CA ALA A 724 -11.28 -42.57 -13.18
C ALA A 724 -12.66 -42.20 -12.64
N GLY A 725 -12.72 -41.99 -11.33
CA GLY A 725 -13.93 -41.57 -10.65
C GLY A 725 -14.23 -40.08 -10.88
N LYS A 726 -15.41 -39.66 -10.39
CA LYS A 726 -15.89 -38.27 -10.25
C LYS A 726 -14.80 -37.29 -9.79
N GLN A 727 -14.97 -35.99 -10.07
CA GLN A 727 -13.96 -34.94 -9.83
C GLN A 727 -13.40 -34.89 -8.39
N ASN A 728 -14.18 -35.35 -7.40
CA ASN A 728 -13.81 -35.39 -5.98
C ASN A 728 -13.48 -36.81 -5.44
N SER A 729 -13.46 -37.82 -6.31
CA SER A 729 -12.92 -39.15 -5.97
C SER A 729 -11.51 -39.24 -6.49
N PHE A 730 -10.57 -38.72 -5.70
CA PHE A 730 -9.18 -39.05 -5.90
C PHE A 730 -9.01 -40.49 -5.44
N HIS A 731 -8.87 -41.44 -6.36
CA HIS A 731 -8.45 -42.82 -6.06
C HIS A 731 -7.07 -42.89 -5.37
N ALA A 732 -6.45 -41.73 -5.13
CA ALA A 732 -5.28 -41.42 -4.31
C ALA A 732 -5.28 -42.01 -2.88
N ASP A 733 -6.43 -42.43 -2.33
CA ASP A 733 -6.44 -43.16 -1.05
C ASP A 733 -6.12 -44.67 -1.24
N VAL A 734 -6.05 -45.15 -2.48
CA VAL A 734 -5.55 -46.48 -2.84
C VAL A 734 -4.03 -46.45 -2.92
N ARG A 735 -3.37 -47.34 -2.17
CA ARG A 735 -1.91 -47.46 -2.12
C ARG A 735 -1.37 -48.27 -3.31
N SER A 736 -0.07 -48.16 -3.58
CA SER A 736 0.61 -49.30 -4.23
C SER A 736 0.40 -50.57 -3.41
N PRO A 737 0.42 -51.75 -4.05
CA PRO A 737 0.50 -53.04 -3.37
C PRO A 737 1.57 -53.08 -2.25
N VAL A 738 2.69 -52.37 -2.41
CA VAL A 738 3.76 -52.26 -1.41
C VAL A 738 3.34 -51.44 -0.19
N GLY A 739 2.62 -50.34 -0.39
CA GLY A 739 2.05 -49.56 0.71
C GLY A 739 1.03 -50.35 1.54
N ILE A 740 0.33 -51.33 0.94
CA ILE A 740 -0.57 -52.27 1.64
C ILE A 740 0.25 -53.25 2.49
N VAL A 741 1.32 -53.84 1.92
CA VAL A 741 2.24 -54.73 2.65
C VAL A 741 2.87 -54.02 3.85
N GLY A 742 3.23 -52.74 3.70
CA GLY A 742 3.74 -51.93 4.80
C GLY A 742 2.72 -51.65 5.90
N LEU A 743 1.45 -51.49 5.54
CA LEU A 743 0.38 -51.33 6.52
C LEU A 743 0.16 -52.63 7.32
N LEU A 744 0.19 -53.78 6.63
CA LEU A 744 0.04 -55.10 7.23
C LEU A 744 1.22 -55.49 8.13
N ALA A 745 2.42 -54.95 7.85
CA ALA A 745 3.60 -55.13 8.69
C ALA A 745 3.71 -54.13 9.86
N SER A 746 2.74 -53.21 9.99
CA SER A 746 2.71 -52.16 11.01
C SER A 746 1.82 -52.43 12.27
N PRO A 747 1.49 -53.66 12.71
CA PRO A 747 0.84 -53.84 14.01
C PRO A 747 1.92 -53.73 15.11
N GLY A 748 2.32 -52.50 15.45
CA GLY A 748 3.30 -52.24 16.52
C GLY A 748 3.96 -50.85 16.53
N GLY A 749 3.68 -49.98 15.56
CA GLY A 749 4.08 -48.56 15.61
C GLY A 749 5.58 -48.27 15.50
N ASN A 750 6.44 -49.28 15.35
CA ASN A 750 7.89 -49.07 15.28
C ASN A 750 8.39 -49.04 13.83
N MET A 751 8.16 -47.92 13.13
CA MET A 751 8.70 -47.66 11.77
C MET A 751 10.23 -47.49 11.72
N ALA A 752 10.95 -47.62 12.85
CA ALA A 752 12.40 -47.50 12.93
C ALA A 752 13.16 -48.78 12.53
N GLY A 753 12.46 -49.89 12.26
CA GLY A 753 13.08 -51.13 11.77
C GLY A 753 13.46 -51.09 10.29
N PRO A 754 14.31 -52.02 9.81
CA PRO A 754 14.75 -52.07 8.41
C PRO A 754 13.60 -52.15 7.39
N LEU A 755 12.47 -52.76 7.76
CA LEU A 755 11.27 -52.79 6.93
C LEU A 755 10.60 -51.41 6.78
N GLY A 756 10.61 -50.59 7.84
CA GLY A 756 10.14 -49.20 7.79
C GLY A 756 11.01 -48.32 6.91
N ALA A 757 12.33 -48.53 6.92
CA ALA A 757 13.26 -47.87 6.00
C ALA A 757 13.00 -48.28 4.53
N VAL A 758 12.73 -49.56 4.26
CA VAL A 758 12.37 -50.07 2.93
C VAL A 758 11.03 -49.50 2.44
N LEU A 759 10.05 -49.36 3.33
CA LEU A 759 8.76 -48.74 3.01
C LEU A 759 8.87 -47.24 2.77
N HIS A 760 9.76 -46.54 3.49
CA HIS A 760 10.10 -45.13 3.23
C HIS A 760 10.80 -44.92 1.89
N THR A 761 11.65 -45.85 1.45
CA THR A 761 12.28 -45.77 0.11
C THR A 761 11.29 -46.00 -1.04
N TRP A 762 10.11 -46.56 -0.77
CA TRP A 762 9.08 -46.90 -1.77
C TRP A 762 7.75 -46.20 -1.51
N SER A 763 7.73 -45.16 -0.66
CA SER A 763 6.57 -44.28 -0.50
C SER A 763 6.26 -43.58 -1.83
N GLU A 764 4.98 -43.28 -2.05
CA GLU A 764 4.50 -42.48 -3.18
C GLU A 764 5.44 -41.29 -3.50
N PRO A 765 5.66 -40.96 -4.79
CA PRO A 765 6.74 -40.05 -5.16
C PRO A 765 6.57 -38.66 -4.52
N PRO A 766 7.63 -38.04 -3.97
CA PRO A 766 7.49 -36.81 -3.21
C PRO A 766 7.20 -35.60 -4.12
N PHE A 767 6.44 -34.65 -3.59
CA PHE A 767 6.13 -33.38 -4.25
C PHE A 767 6.50 -32.19 -3.35
N ALA A 768 6.82 -31.07 -3.98
CA ALA A 768 7.04 -29.81 -3.28
C ALA A 768 6.19 -28.69 -3.87
N THR A 769 5.85 -27.72 -3.03
CA THR A 769 5.28 -26.46 -3.46
C THR A 769 6.01 -25.29 -2.80
N ILE A 770 6.44 -24.33 -3.61
CA ILE A 770 6.98 -23.05 -3.15
C ILE A 770 5.81 -22.06 -3.11
N GLY A 771 5.44 -21.62 -1.92
CA GLY A 771 4.18 -20.92 -1.61
C GLY A 771 3.11 -21.86 -1.05
N LEU A 772 2.56 -21.54 0.12
CA LEU A 772 1.50 -22.33 0.76
C LEU A 772 0.11 -21.94 0.25
N GLY A 773 -0.16 -20.63 0.16
CA GLY A 773 -1.49 -20.09 -0.14
C GLY A 773 -2.54 -20.65 0.83
N THR A 774 -3.61 -21.25 0.29
CA THR A 774 -4.62 -21.96 1.10
C THR A 774 -4.27 -23.43 1.37
N GLY A 775 -3.16 -23.93 0.82
CA GLY A 775 -2.74 -25.32 0.96
C GLY A 775 -3.38 -26.29 -0.04
N THR A 776 -4.04 -25.81 -1.09
CA THR A 776 -4.80 -26.64 -2.05
C THR A 776 -3.99 -27.78 -2.65
N MET A 777 -2.69 -27.60 -2.94
CA MET A 777 -1.86 -28.63 -3.55
C MET A 777 -1.80 -29.96 -2.77
N VAL A 778 -1.96 -29.94 -1.44
CA VAL A 778 -1.97 -31.15 -0.62
C VAL A 778 -3.23 -32.00 -0.82
N SER A 779 -4.25 -31.50 -1.54
CA SER A 779 -5.41 -32.29 -1.94
C SER A 779 -5.00 -33.51 -2.78
N TYR A 780 -3.96 -33.37 -3.59
CA TYR A 780 -3.36 -34.44 -4.40
C TYR A 780 -2.50 -35.41 -3.60
N ALA A 781 -2.08 -35.05 -2.38
CA ALA A 781 -1.20 -35.88 -1.57
C ALA A 781 -1.92 -37.13 -1.03
N ARG A 782 -1.20 -38.25 -1.08
CA ARG A 782 -1.64 -39.58 -0.67
C ARG A 782 -1.14 -39.92 0.74
N PRO A 783 -1.81 -40.82 1.47
CA PRO A 783 -1.27 -41.34 2.74
C PRO A 783 0.20 -41.77 2.60
N PHE A 784 1.05 -41.38 3.56
CA PHE A 784 2.50 -41.64 3.62
C PHE A 784 3.35 -40.98 2.52
N GLN A 785 2.73 -40.28 1.56
CA GLN A 785 3.47 -39.46 0.60
C GLN A 785 4.12 -38.29 1.32
N HIS A 786 5.33 -37.96 0.90
CA HIS A 786 6.03 -36.79 1.42
C HIS A 786 5.66 -35.56 0.58
N MET A 787 5.12 -34.55 1.25
CA MET A 787 4.77 -33.26 0.66
C MET A 787 5.48 -32.15 1.44
N THR A 788 6.24 -31.33 0.74
CA THR A 788 6.95 -30.20 1.33
C THR A 788 6.39 -28.88 0.83
N TYR A 789 6.04 -27.99 1.74
CA TYR A 789 5.79 -26.58 1.45
C TYR A 789 7.00 -25.75 1.87
N TYR A 790 7.36 -24.77 1.04
CA TYR A 790 8.24 -23.67 1.44
C TYR A 790 7.41 -22.40 1.54
N GLU A 791 7.32 -21.80 2.71
CA GLU A 791 6.49 -20.62 2.98
C GLU A 791 7.29 -19.57 3.75
N ILE A 792 7.22 -18.32 3.31
CA ILE A 792 7.98 -17.23 3.91
C ILE A 792 7.15 -16.45 4.94
N ASP A 793 5.82 -16.46 4.82
CA ASP A 793 4.91 -15.71 5.67
C ASP A 793 4.22 -16.62 6.70
N GLU A 794 4.62 -16.45 7.96
CA GLU A 794 4.06 -17.16 9.12
C GLU A 794 2.55 -16.92 9.28
N VAL A 795 2.03 -15.77 8.83
CA VAL A 795 0.59 -15.51 8.87
C VAL A 795 -0.17 -16.43 7.92
N ILE A 796 0.38 -16.70 6.72
CA ILE A 796 -0.24 -17.66 5.77
C ILE A 796 -0.23 -19.07 6.37
N ARG A 797 0.89 -19.49 6.97
CA ARG A 797 0.97 -20.77 7.71
C ARG A 797 -0.11 -20.85 8.78
N SER A 798 -0.26 -19.80 9.60
CA SER A 798 -1.20 -19.77 10.72
C SER A 798 -2.67 -19.91 10.30
N PHE A 799 -3.04 -19.54 9.07
CA PHE A 799 -4.41 -19.73 8.58
C PHE A 799 -4.78 -21.20 8.30
N SER A 800 -3.78 -22.05 8.02
CA SER A 800 -3.96 -23.48 7.75
C SER A 800 -3.54 -24.37 8.92
N LEU A 801 -2.56 -23.91 9.72
CA LEU A 801 -1.99 -24.61 10.88
C LEU A 801 -1.89 -23.68 12.11
N PRO A 802 -3.00 -23.16 12.65
CA PRO A 802 -2.98 -22.37 13.89
C PRO A 802 -2.53 -23.19 15.10
N GLU A 803 -2.07 -22.53 16.16
CA GLU A 803 -1.68 -23.17 17.43
C GLU A 803 -2.88 -23.90 18.09
N ASP A 804 -4.09 -23.33 18.01
CA ASP A 804 -5.34 -23.99 18.37
C ASP A 804 -5.99 -24.65 17.14
N LYS A 805 -6.06 -25.98 17.13
CA LYS A 805 -6.42 -26.80 15.95
C LYS A 805 -7.85 -26.60 15.45
N ASN A 806 -8.76 -26.05 16.27
CA ASN A 806 -10.16 -25.85 15.88
C ASN A 806 -10.39 -24.54 15.08
N ASP A 807 -9.39 -23.67 14.96
CA ASP A 807 -9.54 -22.32 14.43
C ASP A 807 -9.00 -22.13 13.00
N ALA A 808 -8.62 -23.21 12.29
CA ALA A 808 -8.07 -23.04 10.94
C ALA A 808 -9.14 -22.62 9.94
N TYR A 809 -8.81 -21.58 9.17
CA TYR A 809 -9.64 -21.09 8.08
C TYR A 809 -9.59 -22.01 6.86
N PHE A 810 -8.47 -22.71 6.63
CA PHE A 810 -8.28 -23.65 5.52
C PHE A 810 -7.92 -25.04 6.04
N LYS A 811 -8.70 -26.06 5.67
CA LYS A 811 -8.64 -27.41 6.24
C LYS A 811 -7.87 -28.42 5.39
N TYR A 812 -7.27 -28.02 4.27
CA TYR A 812 -6.56 -28.94 3.36
C TYR A 812 -5.40 -29.68 4.07
N LEU A 813 -4.51 -28.95 4.75
CA LEU A 813 -3.35 -29.51 5.45
C LEU A 813 -3.76 -30.44 6.59
N GLN A 814 -4.76 -30.02 7.36
CA GLN A 814 -5.31 -30.82 8.47
C GLN A 814 -5.99 -32.10 7.96
N GLY A 815 -6.69 -32.00 6.83
CA GLY A 815 -7.23 -33.15 6.12
C GLY A 815 -6.12 -34.10 5.68
N ALA A 816 -5.02 -33.59 5.14
CA ALA A 816 -3.86 -34.39 4.73
C ALA A 816 -3.18 -35.10 5.91
N LEU A 817 -2.95 -34.39 7.02
CA LEU A 817 -2.39 -34.97 8.25
C LEU A 817 -3.28 -36.09 8.80
N ARG A 818 -4.61 -35.91 8.80
CA ARG A 818 -5.57 -36.95 9.21
C ARG A 818 -5.54 -38.19 8.29
N ARG A 819 -5.22 -38.01 7.00
CA ARG A 819 -5.03 -39.11 6.05
C ARG A 819 -3.66 -39.80 6.17
N GLY A 820 -2.75 -39.28 7.00
CA GLY A 820 -1.42 -39.84 7.19
C GLY A 820 -0.38 -39.37 6.18
N VAL A 821 -0.60 -38.23 5.50
CA VAL A 821 0.44 -37.59 4.65
C VAL A 821 1.61 -37.18 5.55
N ASN A 822 2.85 -37.38 5.06
CA ASN A 822 4.03 -36.83 5.71
C ASN A 822 4.21 -35.39 5.20
N LEU A 823 3.72 -34.41 5.97
CA LEU A 823 3.66 -33.02 5.56
C LEU A 823 4.74 -32.22 6.26
N GLU A 824 5.55 -31.50 5.49
CA GLU A 824 6.55 -30.59 6.02
C GLU A 824 6.24 -29.17 5.54
N VAL A 825 6.31 -28.19 6.45
CA VAL A 825 6.23 -26.77 6.11
C VAL A 825 7.54 -26.13 6.56
N ILE A 826 8.40 -25.82 5.60
CA ILE A 826 9.69 -25.17 5.85
C ILE A 826 9.46 -23.66 5.77
N MET A 827 9.64 -22.99 6.91
CA MET A 827 9.51 -21.55 6.99
C MET A 827 10.76 -20.85 6.44
N GLY A 828 10.56 -19.72 5.75
CA GLY A 828 11.61 -18.86 5.21
C GLY A 828 11.69 -18.86 3.67
N ASP A 829 12.76 -18.26 3.15
CA ASP A 829 13.01 -18.21 1.70
C ASP A 829 13.27 -19.61 1.12
N ALA A 830 12.46 -20.00 0.13
CA ALA A 830 12.50 -21.34 -0.47
C ALA A 830 13.83 -21.65 -1.15
N ARG A 831 14.43 -20.67 -1.84
CA ARG A 831 15.68 -20.84 -2.55
C ARG A 831 16.82 -21.05 -1.56
N GLN A 832 16.92 -20.22 -0.53
CA GLN A 832 17.93 -20.39 0.52
C GLN A 832 17.75 -21.72 1.27
N ALA A 833 16.51 -22.13 1.56
CA ALA A 833 16.23 -23.41 2.19
C ALA A 833 16.76 -24.58 1.34
N LEU A 834 16.48 -24.57 0.03
CA LEU A 834 16.95 -25.59 -0.91
C LEU A 834 18.48 -25.59 -1.10
N GLU A 835 19.14 -24.42 -1.08
CA GLU A 835 20.59 -24.28 -1.14
C GLU A 835 21.32 -24.74 0.13
N ARG A 836 20.68 -24.65 1.30
CA ARG A 836 21.28 -25.01 2.59
C ARG A 836 21.32 -26.52 2.84
N GLU A 837 20.43 -27.32 2.24
CA GLU A 837 20.36 -28.77 2.48
C GLU A 837 21.71 -29.52 2.33
N PRO A 838 22.51 -29.29 1.27
CA PRO A 838 23.80 -29.98 1.12
C PRO A 838 24.85 -29.51 2.16
N LYS A 839 24.83 -28.23 2.55
CA LYS A 839 25.75 -27.66 3.54
C LYS A 839 25.50 -28.22 4.94
N ILE A 840 24.23 -28.39 5.31
CA ILE A 840 23.81 -29.03 6.57
C ILE A 840 24.29 -30.48 6.62
N MET A 841 24.19 -31.22 5.53
CA MET A 841 24.68 -32.61 5.51
C MET A 841 26.20 -32.68 5.64
N LYS A 842 26.93 -31.77 4.97
CA LYS A 842 28.38 -31.67 5.13
C LYS A 842 28.76 -31.41 6.60
N SER A 843 28.06 -30.49 7.28
CA SER A 843 28.32 -30.20 8.69
C SER A 843 27.90 -31.33 9.64
N ILE A 844 26.87 -32.12 9.28
CA ILE A 844 26.53 -33.35 10.01
C ILE A 844 27.64 -34.39 9.86
N LEU A 845 28.13 -34.58 8.63
CA LEU A 845 29.17 -35.55 8.30
C LEU A 845 30.54 -35.17 8.90
N ASP A 846 30.85 -33.88 9.03
CA ASP A 846 32.10 -33.38 9.62
C ASP A 846 32.01 -33.09 11.13
N GLY A 847 30.84 -33.29 11.74
CA GLY A 847 30.61 -33.12 13.18
C GLY A 847 30.51 -31.67 13.66
N SER A 848 30.53 -30.67 12.77
CA SER A 848 30.38 -29.25 13.11
C SER A 848 28.92 -28.78 13.23
N PHE A 849 27.96 -29.67 13.00
CA PHE A 849 26.54 -29.35 13.01
C PHE A 849 26.03 -28.93 14.40
N VAL A 850 25.53 -27.70 14.50
CA VAL A 850 24.75 -27.21 15.64
C VAL A 850 23.29 -27.15 15.20
N PRO A 851 22.36 -27.88 15.86
CA PRO A 851 20.94 -27.83 15.50
C PRO A 851 20.37 -26.43 15.72
N GLU A 852 19.90 -25.78 14.65
CA GLU A 852 19.07 -24.59 14.75
C GLU A 852 17.67 -24.97 15.25
N LYS A 853 17.09 -24.15 16.13
CA LYS A 853 15.79 -24.37 16.80
C LYS A 853 14.56 -24.32 15.89
N HIS A 854 14.71 -24.18 14.57
CA HIS A 854 13.72 -23.49 13.74
C HIS A 854 13.05 -24.34 12.64
N LYS A 855 13.16 -25.67 12.66
CA LYS A 855 12.46 -26.55 11.70
C LYS A 855 11.22 -27.17 12.34
N GLU A 856 10.05 -26.65 11.99
CA GLU A 856 8.76 -27.25 12.38
C GLU A 856 8.38 -28.38 11.41
N VAL A 857 8.63 -29.63 11.80
CA VAL A 857 8.20 -30.81 11.02
C VAL A 857 6.89 -31.33 11.59
N TYR A 858 5.85 -31.39 10.76
CA TYR A 858 4.51 -31.84 11.14
C TYR A 858 4.27 -33.30 10.72
N ALA A 859 4.64 -34.25 11.56
CA ALA A 859 4.33 -35.67 11.29
C ALA A 859 2.97 -36.07 11.87
N SER A 860 2.30 -36.98 11.16
CA SER A 860 1.13 -37.69 11.68
C SER A 860 1.57 -38.74 12.71
N ASP A 861 1.07 -38.64 13.94
CA ASP A 861 1.12 -39.75 14.89
C ASP A 861 -0.03 -40.72 14.57
N PHE A 862 0.31 -41.82 13.90
CA PHE A 862 -0.62 -42.86 13.45
C PHE A 862 -1.38 -43.55 14.59
N SER A 863 -0.88 -43.48 15.83
CA SER A 863 -1.50 -44.15 16.98
C SER A 863 -2.59 -43.31 17.66
N THR A 864 -2.52 -41.98 17.54
CA THR A 864 -3.43 -41.06 18.24
C THR A 864 -4.26 -40.18 17.31
N GLY A 865 -3.95 -40.14 16.00
CA GLY A 865 -4.60 -39.23 15.04
C GLY A 865 -4.30 -37.75 15.32
N LYS A 866 -3.35 -37.45 16.21
CA LYS A 866 -2.96 -36.09 16.59
C LYS A 866 -1.74 -35.67 15.77
N ALA A 867 -1.80 -34.48 15.16
CA ALA A 867 -0.59 -33.80 14.69
C ALA A 867 0.30 -33.52 15.89
N LYS A 868 1.54 -34.02 15.88
CA LYS A 868 2.52 -33.79 16.94
C LYS A 868 3.59 -32.86 16.38
N TYR A 869 3.88 -31.78 17.11
CA TYR A 869 5.13 -31.04 16.92
C TYR A 869 6.27 -32.03 17.14
N LEU A 870 7.01 -32.36 16.09
CA LEU A 870 8.28 -33.04 16.28
C LEU A 870 9.31 -31.97 16.63
N ASP A 871 10.05 -32.18 17.73
CA ASP A 871 11.31 -31.48 17.96
C ASP A 871 12.16 -31.53 16.68
N PRO A 872 13.05 -30.54 16.44
CA PRO A 872 13.93 -30.51 15.27
C PRO A 872 14.97 -31.63 15.35
N VAL A 873 14.52 -32.87 15.14
CA VAL A 873 15.36 -34.03 14.99
C VAL A 873 15.83 -34.01 13.55
N VAL A 874 16.89 -33.23 13.33
CA VAL A 874 17.62 -33.11 12.06
C VAL A 874 18.12 -34.47 11.54
N SER A 875 18.09 -35.53 12.37
CA SER A 875 18.61 -36.86 12.05
C SER A 875 17.81 -37.66 10.99
N LYS A 876 16.89 -37.05 10.23
CA LYS A 876 16.07 -37.74 9.22
C LYS A 876 15.81 -36.98 7.91
N MET A 877 16.52 -35.90 7.58
CA MET A 877 16.38 -35.28 6.24
C MET A 877 17.20 -36.07 5.21
N PRO A 878 16.59 -36.87 4.30
CA PRO A 878 17.34 -37.45 3.18
C PRO A 878 17.82 -36.33 2.25
N MET A 879 18.99 -36.51 1.62
CA MET A 879 19.43 -35.65 0.52
C MET A 879 18.32 -35.56 -0.54
N ARG A 880 17.86 -34.35 -0.85
CA ARG A 880 16.76 -34.12 -1.81
C ARG A 880 17.24 -33.78 -3.22
N GLU A 881 18.44 -34.24 -3.59
CA GLU A 881 18.90 -34.16 -4.97
C GLU A 881 18.13 -35.17 -5.82
N ARG A 882 17.60 -34.72 -6.96
CA ARG A 882 16.76 -35.55 -7.86
C ARG A 882 15.64 -36.29 -7.14
N TYR A 883 15.03 -35.65 -6.15
CA TYR A 883 14.08 -36.26 -5.23
C TYR A 883 12.62 -36.06 -5.67
N TYR A 884 12.25 -34.82 -5.99
CA TYR A 884 10.85 -34.46 -6.25
C TYR A 884 10.41 -34.83 -7.67
N LYS A 885 9.21 -35.43 -7.83
CA LYS A 885 8.59 -35.61 -9.15
C LYS A 885 7.89 -34.36 -9.66
N VAL A 886 7.42 -33.53 -8.73
CA VAL A 886 6.79 -32.24 -9.04
C VAL A 886 7.31 -31.22 -8.05
N ILE A 887 7.79 -30.10 -8.58
CA ILE A 887 8.00 -28.87 -7.81
C ILE A 887 7.05 -27.85 -8.44
N ASN A 888 6.06 -27.41 -7.68
CA ASN A 888 5.16 -26.35 -8.10
C ASN A 888 5.63 -25.02 -7.50
N VAL A 889 5.83 -24.00 -8.33
CA VAL A 889 6.24 -22.67 -7.90
C VAL A 889 5.05 -21.73 -8.06
N ASP A 890 4.45 -21.36 -6.92
CA ASP A 890 3.30 -20.47 -6.81
C ASP A 890 3.48 -19.53 -5.61
N ALA A 891 4.57 -18.77 -5.66
CA ALA A 891 4.86 -17.71 -4.68
C ALA A 891 4.57 -16.32 -5.25
N PHE A 892 3.82 -16.24 -6.36
CA PHE A 892 3.53 -14.98 -7.05
C PHE A 892 2.23 -14.38 -6.52
N SER A 893 2.25 -13.08 -6.25
CA SER A 893 1.03 -12.28 -6.36
C SER A 893 0.98 -11.71 -7.78
N SER A 894 -0.21 -11.51 -8.37
CA SER A 894 -0.32 -10.84 -9.69
C SER A 894 0.31 -9.44 -9.70
N ASP A 895 0.44 -8.89 -8.50
CA ASP A 895 0.74 -7.52 -8.14
C ASP A 895 2.25 -7.31 -7.80
N ALA A 896 2.92 -8.34 -7.27
CA ALA A 896 4.35 -8.32 -6.94
C ALA A 896 4.98 -9.71 -7.18
N ILE A 897 5.97 -9.76 -8.07
CA ILE A 897 6.66 -10.98 -8.46
C ILE A 897 7.98 -11.07 -7.69
N PRO A 898 8.22 -12.11 -6.86
CA PRO A 898 9.53 -12.40 -6.31
C PRO A 898 10.48 -12.89 -7.41
N ILE A 899 11.12 -11.95 -8.12
CA ILE A 899 11.98 -12.26 -9.28
C ILE A 899 13.13 -13.22 -8.89
N HIS A 900 13.61 -13.17 -7.64
CA HIS A 900 14.65 -14.08 -7.14
C HIS A 900 14.27 -15.56 -7.16
N LEU A 901 12.98 -15.89 -7.27
CA LEU A 901 12.48 -17.26 -7.46
C LEU A 901 12.37 -17.67 -8.93
N CYS A 902 12.57 -16.73 -9.87
CA CYS A 902 12.47 -16.91 -11.32
C CYS A 902 13.77 -16.56 -12.07
N THR A 903 14.92 -16.63 -11.41
CA THR A 903 16.22 -16.45 -12.06
C THR A 903 16.75 -17.76 -12.63
N GLU A 904 17.72 -17.66 -13.53
CA GLU A 904 18.45 -18.81 -14.06
C GLU A 904 18.99 -19.72 -12.94
N GLN A 905 19.54 -19.11 -11.89
CA GLN A 905 20.10 -19.80 -10.72
C GLN A 905 19.01 -20.51 -9.91
N ALA A 906 17.86 -19.86 -9.69
CA ALA A 906 16.74 -20.46 -8.98
C ALA A 906 16.15 -21.65 -9.74
N ILE A 907 15.87 -21.49 -11.04
CA ILE A 907 15.33 -22.57 -11.87
C ILE A 907 16.33 -23.73 -11.96
N LYS A 908 17.63 -23.44 -12.09
CA LYS A 908 18.67 -24.48 -12.04
C LYS A 908 18.64 -25.24 -10.71
N LEU A 909 18.55 -24.54 -9.58
CA LEU A 909 18.44 -25.15 -8.26
C LEU A 909 17.21 -26.06 -8.17
N TYR A 910 16.05 -25.63 -8.67
CA TYR A 910 14.84 -26.46 -8.67
C TYR A 910 15.03 -27.70 -9.55
N MET A 911 15.64 -27.54 -10.73
CA MET A 911 15.94 -28.67 -11.61
C MET A 911 16.88 -29.67 -10.93
N ASP A 912 17.90 -29.23 -10.19
CA ASP A 912 18.83 -30.13 -9.47
C ASP A 912 18.13 -30.97 -8.38
N LYS A 913 17.02 -30.45 -7.83
CA LYS A 913 16.16 -31.13 -6.85
C LYS A 913 15.08 -32.00 -7.49
N LEU A 914 14.78 -31.77 -8.76
CA LEU A 914 13.78 -32.48 -9.55
C LEU A 914 14.34 -33.80 -10.07
N ALA A 915 13.58 -34.88 -9.93
CA ALA A 915 13.87 -36.20 -10.48
C ALA A 915 14.04 -36.16 -12.03
N ASP A 916 14.65 -37.19 -12.60
CA ASP A 916 14.88 -37.27 -14.06
C ASP A 916 13.59 -37.25 -14.89
N ASP A 917 12.56 -37.90 -14.39
CA ASP A 917 11.20 -37.94 -14.95
C ASP A 917 10.26 -36.98 -14.21
N GLY A 918 10.77 -35.93 -13.58
CA GLY A 918 9.99 -34.92 -12.87
C GLY A 918 9.62 -33.71 -13.74
N VAL A 919 8.63 -32.95 -13.29
CA VAL A 919 8.16 -31.71 -13.95
C VAL A 919 8.21 -30.54 -12.96
N LEU A 920 8.89 -29.47 -13.34
CA LEU A 920 8.84 -28.17 -12.65
C LEU A 920 7.68 -27.37 -13.24
N CYS A 921 6.70 -27.01 -12.40
CA CYS A 921 5.54 -26.21 -12.78
C CYS A 921 5.75 -24.77 -12.30
N MET A 922 5.99 -23.83 -13.22
CA MET A 922 6.13 -22.40 -12.90
C MET A 922 4.81 -21.70 -13.20
N HIS A 923 4.13 -21.17 -12.18
CA HIS A 923 2.93 -20.38 -12.40
C HIS A 923 3.29 -19.04 -13.06
N THR A 924 2.74 -18.75 -14.24
CA THR A 924 3.08 -17.53 -15.01
C THR A 924 1.89 -16.59 -15.22
N SER A 925 0.74 -16.87 -14.61
CA SER A 925 -0.46 -16.03 -14.72
C SER A 925 -0.20 -14.66 -14.08
N ASN A 926 -0.25 -13.60 -14.87
CA ASN A 926 -0.05 -12.24 -14.38
C ASN A 926 -0.88 -11.23 -15.18
N ARG A 927 -1.36 -10.18 -14.52
CA ARG A 927 -2.19 -9.13 -15.14
C ARG A 927 -1.37 -8.08 -15.90
N HIS A 928 -0.07 -7.98 -15.61
CA HIS A 928 0.78 -6.86 -16.01
C HIS A 928 2.04 -7.28 -16.79
N MET A 929 2.53 -8.52 -16.60
CA MET A 929 3.78 -9.01 -17.20
C MET A 929 3.60 -10.35 -17.92
N ASP A 930 4.27 -10.51 -19.06
CA ASP A 930 4.40 -11.78 -19.78
C ASP A 930 5.57 -12.60 -19.19
N LEU A 931 5.27 -13.42 -18.19
CA LEU A 931 6.28 -14.24 -17.50
C LEU A 931 6.69 -15.49 -18.26
N VAL A 932 5.95 -15.89 -19.30
CA VAL A 932 6.30 -17.04 -20.14
C VAL A 932 7.65 -16.81 -20.80
N ARG A 933 7.89 -15.60 -21.30
CA ARG A 933 9.15 -15.21 -21.97
C ARG A 933 10.40 -15.44 -21.12
N PRO A 934 10.57 -14.80 -19.95
CA PRO A 934 11.79 -14.98 -19.16
C PRO A 934 11.98 -16.42 -18.70
N VAL A 935 10.91 -17.11 -18.30
CA VAL A 935 11.00 -18.51 -17.83
C VAL A 935 11.39 -19.46 -18.96
N ALA A 936 10.75 -19.35 -20.13
CA ALA A 936 11.10 -20.16 -21.31
C ALA A 936 12.51 -19.81 -21.83
N ARG A 937 12.90 -18.53 -21.80
CA ARG A 937 14.26 -18.09 -22.15
C ARG A 937 15.32 -18.75 -21.25
N ILE A 938 15.05 -18.87 -19.96
CA ILE A 938 15.92 -19.56 -19.00
C ILE A 938 15.98 -21.05 -19.32
N ALA A 939 14.85 -21.71 -19.54
CA ALA A 939 14.81 -23.13 -19.91
C ALA A 939 15.65 -23.41 -21.17
N MET A 940 15.59 -22.51 -22.17
CA MET A 940 16.42 -22.56 -23.38
C MET A 940 17.93 -22.48 -23.06
N GLU A 941 18.37 -21.57 -22.17
CA GLU A 941 19.79 -21.51 -21.77
C GLU A 941 20.22 -22.74 -20.99
N LEU A 942 19.39 -23.22 -20.06
CA LEU A 942 19.71 -24.41 -19.28
C LEU A 942 19.82 -25.64 -20.18
N SER A 943 18.97 -25.78 -21.21
CA SER A 943 19.11 -26.85 -22.21
C SER A 943 20.45 -26.78 -22.93
N LYS A 944 20.83 -25.61 -23.46
CA LYS A 944 22.12 -25.43 -24.15
C LYS A 944 23.29 -25.80 -23.26
N LYS A 945 23.28 -25.36 -21.99
CA LYS A 945 24.34 -25.65 -21.01
C LYS A 945 24.38 -27.14 -20.65
N SER A 946 23.22 -27.77 -20.48
CA SER A 946 23.10 -29.21 -20.23
C SER A 946 23.65 -30.03 -21.41
N GLU A 947 23.20 -29.74 -22.62
CA GLU A 947 23.62 -30.44 -23.84
C GLU A 947 25.12 -30.26 -24.14
N ALA A 948 25.66 -29.05 -23.94
CA ALA A 948 27.10 -28.79 -24.07
C ALA A 948 27.94 -29.58 -23.05
N ALA A 949 27.37 -29.91 -21.88
CA ALA A 949 28.00 -30.76 -20.88
C ALA A 949 27.72 -32.26 -21.07
N GLY A 950 27.08 -32.67 -22.17
CA GLY A 950 26.68 -34.06 -22.43
C GLY A 950 25.47 -34.53 -21.61
N GLY A 951 24.75 -33.61 -20.96
CA GLY A 951 23.54 -33.87 -20.19
C GLY A 951 22.27 -33.96 -21.05
N PRO A 952 21.13 -34.34 -20.45
CA PRO A 952 19.86 -34.46 -21.17
C PRO A 952 19.33 -33.08 -21.61
N LYS A 953 18.64 -33.07 -22.76
CA LYS A 953 17.91 -31.89 -23.23
C LYS A 953 16.86 -31.48 -22.21
N ILE A 954 16.74 -30.16 -21.97
CA ILE A 954 15.69 -29.59 -21.12
C ILE A 954 14.62 -29.02 -22.03
N ASN A 955 13.40 -29.55 -21.93
CA ASN A 955 12.27 -29.13 -22.73
C ASN A 955 11.34 -28.22 -21.91
N CYS A 956 10.53 -27.44 -22.63
CA CYS A 956 9.63 -26.44 -22.09
C CYS A 956 8.30 -26.53 -22.84
N LEU A 957 7.18 -26.55 -22.12
CA LEU A 957 5.83 -26.53 -22.69
C LEU A 957 4.94 -25.62 -21.86
N VAL A 958 4.11 -24.78 -22.50
CA VAL A 958 3.17 -23.91 -21.79
C VAL A 958 1.80 -24.55 -21.80
N GLY A 959 1.17 -24.62 -20.62
CA GLY A 959 -0.22 -25.02 -20.46
C GLY A 959 -1.06 -23.82 -20.06
N LYS A 960 -2.02 -23.44 -20.90
CA LYS A 960 -2.94 -22.32 -20.66
C LYS A 960 -4.38 -22.82 -20.57
N ASP A 961 -4.97 -22.66 -19.41
CA ASP A 961 -6.38 -22.98 -19.20
C ASP A 961 -7.28 -21.91 -19.82
N ARG A 962 -8.15 -22.34 -20.74
CA ARG A 962 -9.11 -21.50 -21.45
C ARG A 962 -10.52 -21.56 -20.87
N SER A 963 -10.74 -22.19 -19.72
CA SER A 963 -12.05 -22.10 -19.06
C SER A 963 -12.36 -20.62 -18.78
N GLU A 964 -13.48 -20.10 -19.31
CA GLU A 964 -13.94 -18.77 -18.91
C GLU A 964 -14.18 -18.77 -17.40
N LYS A 965 -13.75 -17.69 -16.74
CA LYS A 965 -13.84 -17.52 -15.29
C LYS A 965 -15.28 -17.83 -14.86
N GLU A 966 -15.43 -18.77 -13.92
CA GLU A 966 -16.68 -19.11 -13.21
C GLU A 966 -17.64 -20.13 -13.84
N ILE A 967 -17.42 -20.68 -15.05
CA ILE A 967 -18.35 -21.72 -15.61
C ILE A 967 -18.40 -22.99 -14.72
N TYR A 968 -17.34 -23.27 -13.95
CA TYR A 968 -17.33 -24.36 -12.98
C TYR A 968 -16.91 -23.85 -11.60
N MET A 969 -17.67 -24.20 -10.56
CA MET A 969 -17.45 -23.76 -9.17
C MET A 969 -15.98 -23.81 -8.75
N GLY A 970 -15.42 -22.62 -8.52
CA GLY A 970 -14.06 -22.49 -8.04
C GLY A 970 -12.98 -22.91 -9.03
N HIS A 971 -13.24 -23.00 -10.34
CA HIS A 971 -12.19 -23.10 -11.36
C HIS A 971 -11.78 -21.71 -11.84
N PHE A 972 -10.47 -21.47 -11.94
CA PHE A 972 -9.94 -20.21 -12.42
C PHE A 972 -8.90 -20.50 -13.50
N SER A 973 -8.98 -19.75 -14.60
CA SER A 973 -8.00 -19.84 -15.67
C SER A 973 -6.59 -19.51 -15.16
N SER A 974 -5.62 -20.24 -15.69
CA SER A 974 -4.22 -20.13 -15.32
C SER A 974 -3.30 -20.48 -16.48
N GLU A 975 -2.10 -19.92 -16.45
CA GLU A 975 -1.02 -20.20 -17.38
C GLU A 975 0.21 -20.66 -16.60
N TYR A 976 0.78 -21.79 -17.03
CA TYR A 976 1.95 -22.40 -16.40
C TYR A 976 3.00 -22.76 -17.45
N VAL A 977 4.27 -22.51 -17.12
CA VAL A 977 5.40 -23.02 -17.88
C VAL A 977 5.91 -24.31 -17.22
N MET A 978 5.86 -25.41 -17.98
CA MET A 978 6.34 -26.72 -17.55
C MET A 978 7.76 -26.95 -18.06
N ILE A 979 8.71 -27.18 -17.15
CA ILE A 979 10.12 -27.46 -17.47
C ILE A 979 10.46 -28.89 -17.04
N TYR A 980 11.07 -29.67 -17.92
CA TYR A 980 11.35 -31.09 -17.70
C TYR A 980 12.52 -31.59 -18.55
N ARG A 981 13.06 -32.77 -18.24
CA ARG A 981 14.17 -33.40 -18.98
C ARG A 981 13.65 -34.41 -20.02
N GLY A 982 14.25 -34.42 -21.21
CA GLY A 982 13.83 -35.30 -22.30
C GLY A 982 12.38 -35.08 -22.74
N ASP A 983 11.81 -36.02 -23.49
CA ASP A 983 10.52 -35.82 -24.17
C ASP A 983 9.32 -36.49 -23.48
N PHE A 984 9.50 -37.02 -22.26
CA PHE A 984 8.48 -37.86 -21.62
C PHE A 984 7.14 -37.11 -21.41
N PHE A 985 7.21 -35.84 -20.99
CA PHE A 985 6.01 -35.05 -20.71
C PHE A 985 5.34 -34.57 -22.00
N THR A 986 6.13 -34.15 -22.99
CA THR A 986 5.62 -33.85 -24.34
C THR A 986 4.85 -35.04 -24.94
N ASN A 987 5.42 -36.24 -24.81
CA ASN A 987 4.79 -37.46 -25.32
C ASN A 987 3.51 -37.80 -24.57
N TYR A 988 3.46 -37.55 -23.25
CA TYR A 988 2.25 -37.71 -22.46
C TYR A 988 1.13 -36.77 -22.92
N VAL A 989 1.41 -35.47 -23.03
CA VAL A 989 0.42 -34.45 -23.47
C VAL A 989 -0.08 -34.75 -24.88
N ARG A 990 0.82 -35.01 -25.83
CA ARG A 990 0.45 -35.39 -27.21
C ARG A 990 -0.37 -36.69 -27.25
N GLY A 991 -0.13 -37.61 -26.31
CA GLY A 991 -0.92 -38.83 -26.16
C GLY A 991 -2.38 -38.52 -25.80
N LEU A 992 -2.58 -37.64 -24.82
CA LEU A 992 -3.91 -37.17 -24.41
C LEU A 992 -4.64 -36.45 -25.55
N GLU A 993 -3.95 -35.56 -26.28
CA GLU A 993 -4.54 -34.85 -27.42
C GLU A 993 -5.00 -35.81 -28.52
N LYS A 994 -4.16 -36.80 -28.89
CA LYS A 994 -4.52 -37.82 -29.87
C LYS A 994 -5.70 -38.67 -29.43
N GLU A 995 -5.77 -39.02 -28.16
CA GLU A 995 -6.88 -39.79 -27.59
C GLU A 995 -8.18 -38.97 -27.61
N LYS A 996 -8.10 -37.68 -27.23
CA LYS A 996 -9.22 -36.73 -27.32
C LYS A 996 -9.73 -36.59 -28.75
N GLU A 997 -8.84 -36.38 -29.72
CA GLU A 997 -9.21 -36.30 -31.14
C GLU A 997 -9.87 -37.59 -31.65
N LYS A 998 -9.39 -38.74 -31.21
CA LYS A 998 -9.95 -40.05 -31.59
C LYS A 998 -11.38 -40.19 -31.09
N LEU A 999 -11.64 -39.88 -29.82
CA LEU A 999 -12.99 -39.94 -29.22
C LEU A 999 -13.95 -38.89 -29.81
N ILE A 1000 -13.42 -37.76 -30.26
CA ILE A 1000 -14.21 -36.76 -30.99
C ILE A 1000 -14.62 -37.30 -32.37
N LYS A 1001 -13.69 -37.95 -33.09
CA LYS A 1001 -13.94 -38.50 -34.43
C LYS A 1001 -14.90 -39.69 -34.41
N ASP A 1002 -14.88 -40.52 -33.37
CA ASP A 1002 -15.78 -41.67 -33.25
C ASP A 1002 -17.14 -41.34 -32.61
N GLY A 1003 -17.35 -40.07 -32.24
CA GLY A 1003 -18.60 -39.55 -31.69
C GLY A 1003 -18.87 -39.89 -30.23
N THR A 1004 -17.93 -40.54 -29.54
CA THR A 1004 -18.04 -40.80 -28.08
C THR A 1004 -17.79 -39.56 -27.23
N MET A 1005 -17.13 -38.54 -27.78
CA MET A 1005 -16.98 -37.21 -27.19
C MET A 1005 -17.43 -36.13 -28.18
N LYS A 1006 -18.18 -35.12 -27.73
CA LYS A 1006 -18.58 -34.01 -28.62
C LYS A 1006 -17.47 -32.94 -28.70
N PRO A 1007 -17.15 -32.41 -29.90
CA PRO A 1007 -16.22 -31.29 -30.03
C PRO A 1007 -16.82 -29.99 -29.49
N LEU A 1008 -15.95 -29.08 -29.02
CA LEU A 1008 -16.30 -27.72 -28.63
C LEU A 1008 -16.89 -26.93 -29.83
N PRO A 1009 -17.88 -26.03 -29.62
CA PRO A 1009 -18.20 -25.01 -30.61
C PRO A 1009 -16.96 -24.15 -30.89
N GLN A 1010 -16.60 -23.97 -32.17
CA GLN A 1010 -15.52 -23.06 -32.54
C GLN A 1010 -15.99 -21.60 -32.40
N ALA A 1011 -15.52 -20.91 -31.36
CA ALA A 1011 -15.15 -19.49 -31.28
C ALA A 1011 -16.09 -18.39 -31.86
N LYS A 1012 -17.36 -18.66 -32.22
CA LYS A 1012 -18.29 -17.62 -32.69
C LYS A 1012 -19.53 -17.41 -31.83
N ASP A 1013 -19.97 -18.42 -31.09
CA ASP A 1013 -21.13 -18.33 -30.21
C ASP A 1013 -20.70 -18.82 -28.81
N GLN A 1014 -20.06 -17.94 -28.03
CA GLN A 1014 -19.42 -18.29 -26.75
C GLN A 1014 -20.36 -18.24 -25.53
N GLU A 1015 -21.60 -17.77 -25.67
CA GLU A 1015 -22.48 -17.59 -24.51
C GLU A 1015 -23.18 -18.88 -24.02
N ASP A 1016 -23.14 -19.99 -24.79
CA ASP A 1016 -23.88 -21.24 -24.46
C ASP A 1016 -23.10 -22.54 -24.75
N ALA A 1017 -21.76 -22.53 -24.74
CA ALA A 1017 -20.95 -23.70 -25.08
C ALA A 1017 -20.88 -24.76 -23.96
N GLN A 1018 -21.90 -25.63 -23.86
CA GLN A 1018 -21.92 -26.80 -22.99
C GLN A 1018 -20.84 -27.82 -23.37
N PHE A 1019 -20.14 -28.39 -22.39
CA PHE A 1019 -19.12 -29.42 -22.64
C PHE A 1019 -19.80 -30.75 -23.03
N GLY A 1020 -19.07 -31.58 -23.79
CA GLY A 1020 -19.41 -33.00 -23.92
C GLY A 1020 -18.69 -33.79 -22.81
N ARG A 1021 -19.42 -34.59 -22.03
CA ARG A 1021 -18.82 -35.47 -21.02
C ARG A 1021 -17.93 -36.54 -21.68
N ALA A 1022 -16.62 -36.54 -21.38
CA ALA A 1022 -15.76 -37.68 -21.69
C ALA A 1022 -16.27 -38.96 -20.99
N PRO A 1023 -16.01 -40.15 -21.57
CA PRO A 1023 -16.39 -41.42 -20.95
C PRO A 1023 -15.84 -41.59 -19.54
N ASP A 1024 -16.55 -42.36 -18.71
CA ASP A 1024 -16.06 -42.76 -17.40
C ASP A 1024 -14.71 -43.47 -17.52
N GLY A 1025 -13.73 -43.04 -16.73
CA GLY A 1025 -12.35 -43.52 -16.88
C GLY A 1025 -11.40 -42.54 -17.58
N LEU A 1026 -11.93 -41.56 -18.33
CA LEU A 1026 -11.16 -40.66 -19.18
C LEU A 1026 -11.48 -39.17 -18.96
N GLN A 1027 -12.00 -38.82 -17.77
CA GLN A 1027 -12.46 -37.45 -17.47
C GLN A 1027 -11.36 -36.39 -17.58
N ILE A 1028 -10.07 -36.77 -17.53
CA ILE A 1028 -8.96 -35.83 -17.76
C ILE A 1028 -8.99 -35.21 -19.17
N LEU A 1029 -9.60 -35.90 -20.15
CA LEU A 1029 -9.75 -35.39 -21.52
C LEU A 1029 -10.75 -34.22 -21.62
N ASN A 1030 -11.58 -34.02 -20.58
CA ASN A 1030 -12.43 -32.84 -20.44
C ASN A 1030 -11.63 -31.55 -20.18
N ALA A 1031 -10.33 -31.66 -19.88
CA ALA A 1031 -9.48 -30.50 -19.70
C ALA A 1031 -9.50 -29.57 -20.93
N ASN A 1032 -9.70 -28.28 -20.67
CA ASN A 1032 -9.67 -27.21 -21.67
C ASN A 1032 -8.34 -26.43 -21.58
N VAL A 1033 -7.24 -27.18 -21.51
CA VAL A 1033 -5.89 -26.63 -21.47
C VAL A 1033 -5.33 -26.62 -22.88
N GLU A 1034 -4.98 -25.44 -23.37
CA GLU A 1034 -4.19 -25.25 -24.57
C GLU A 1034 -2.72 -25.47 -24.23
N TRP A 1035 -2.12 -26.47 -24.88
CA TRP A 1035 -0.69 -26.74 -24.78
C TRP A 1035 0.02 -26.18 -26.00
N TYR A 1036 1.06 -25.38 -25.80
CA TYR A 1036 1.84 -24.81 -26.90
C TYR A 1036 3.33 -24.74 -26.57
N ASP A 1037 4.14 -24.77 -27.63
CA ASP A 1037 5.58 -24.55 -27.54
C ASP A 1037 5.86 -23.04 -27.55
N PRO A 1038 6.49 -22.49 -26.49
CA PRO A 1038 6.72 -21.04 -26.40
C PRO A 1038 7.73 -20.54 -27.44
N TYR A 1039 8.58 -21.40 -28.00
CA TYR A 1039 9.59 -21.03 -28.98
C TYR A 1039 9.04 -20.95 -30.39
N THR A 1040 7.85 -21.48 -30.64
CA THR A 1040 7.18 -21.43 -31.93
C THR A 1040 5.89 -20.64 -31.87
N ASP A 1041 5.03 -20.89 -30.89
CA ASP A 1041 3.61 -20.54 -30.95
C ASP A 1041 3.14 -19.53 -29.90
N HIS A 1042 4.07 -18.96 -29.12
CA HIS A 1042 3.75 -17.88 -28.17
C HIS A 1042 3.09 -16.69 -28.85
N THR A 1043 2.07 -16.11 -28.21
CA THR A 1043 1.32 -14.96 -28.73
C THR A 1043 1.23 -13.85 -27.69
N GLU A 1044 1.22 -12.60 -28.16
CA GLU A 1044 1.06 -11.41 -27.32
C GLU A 1044 -0.08 -10.53 -27.83
N VAL A 1045 -0.69 -9.74 -26.94
CA VAL A 1045 -1.72 -8.77 -27.33
C VAL A 1045 -1.06 -7.43 -27.67
N ARG A 1046 -0.98 -7.10 -28.95
CA ARG A 1046 -0.53 -5.78 -29.45
C ARG A 1046 -1.69 -5.04 -30.07
N ASN A 1047 -1.98 -3.82 -29.58
CA ASN A 1047 -3.09 -2.99 -30.06
C ASN A 1047 -4.44 -3.73 -30.10
N ARG A 1048 -4.77 -4.50 -29.05
CA ARG A 1048 -5.97 -5.35 -28.95
C ARG A 1048 -6.05 -6.49 -29.99
N ARG A 1049 -4.94 -6.87 -30.62
CA ARG A 1049 -4.86 -8.03 -31.52
C ARG A 1049 -3.83 -9.03 -30.99
N LEU A 1050 -4.13 -10.32 -31.12
CA LEU A 1050 -3.17 -11.39 -30.85
C LEU A 1050 -2.17 -11.47 -32.01
N VAL A 1051 -0.89 -11.39 -31.69
CA VAL A 1051 0.22 -11.46 -32.65
C VAL A 1051 1.18 -12.57 -32.22
N LYS A 1052 1.61 -13.39 -33.18
CA LYS A 1052 2.61 -14.44 -32.97
C LYS A 1052 3.96 -13.81 -32.65
N SER A 1053 4.55 -14.22 -31.53
CA SER A 1053 5.74 -13.60 -30.97
C SER A 1053 6.56 -14.63 -30.18
N PRO A 1054 7.26 -15.54 -30.88
CA PRO A 1054 7.98 -16.65 -30.27
C PRO A 1054 9.08 -16.17 -29.34
N VAL A 1055 9.36 -16.95 -28.29
CA VAL A 1055 10.48 -16.70 -27.38
C VAL A 1055 11.80 -17.08 -28.07
N THR A 1056 12.78 -16.18 -28.02
CA THR A 1056 14.07 -16.31 -28.70
C THR A 1056 15.24 -16.03 -27.76
N ALA A 1057 16.47 -16.29 -28.21
CA ALA A 1057 17.67 -15.95 -27.46
C ALA A 1057 17.89 -14.44 -27.23
N ARG A 1058 17.15 -13.58 -27.97
CA ARG A 1058 17.18 -12.11 -27.81
C ARG A 1058 16.29 -11.62 -26.69
N ASP A 1059 15.31 -12.43 -26.25
CA ASP A 1059 14.53 -12.13 -25.07
C ASP A 1059 15.44 -12.15 -23.83
N ALA A 1060 15.05 -11.39 -22.82
CA ALA A 1060 15.91 -11.17 -21.69
C ALA A 1060 16.04 -12.40 -20.78
N LEU A 1061 17.26 -12.63 -20.34
CA LEU A 1061 17.60 -13.68 -19.38
C LEU A 1061 17.61 -13.09 -17.97
N TRP A 1062 16.73 -13.58 -17.10
CA TRP A 1062 16.74 -13.17 -15.70
C TRP A 1062 17.80 -13.97 -14.93
N THR A 1063 18.71 -13.26 -14.27
CA THR A 1063 19.80 -13.84 -13.49
C THR A 1063 19.87 -13.15 -12.13
N ASP A 1064 20.63 -13.71 -11.19
CA ASP A 1064 20.88 -13.05 -9.89
C ASP A 1064 21.65 -11.73 -10.01
N ASP A 1065 22.24 -11.44 -11.17
CA ASP A 1065 22.72 -10.09 -11.48
C ASP A 1065 21.54 -9.24 -11.99
N TYR A 1066 20.85 -8.63 -11.03
CA TYR A 1066 19.66 -7.82 -11.27
C TYR A 1066 19.92 -6.54 -12.07
N SER A 1067 21.17 -6.26 -12.45
CA SER A 1067 21.49 -5.18 -13.39
C SER A 1067 20.77 -5.36 -14.74
N TYR A 1068 20.46 -6.60 -15.14
CA TYR A 1068 19.83 -6.92 -16.42
C TYR A 1068 18.30 -6.97 -16.37
N ILE A 1069 17.71 -7.19 -15.20
CA ILE A 1069 16.28 -7.53 -15.04
C ILE A 1069 15.35 -6.33 -15.23
N LEU A 1070 15.82 -5.12 -14.92
CA LEU A 1070 14.98 -3.91 -15.01
C LEU A 1070 14.97 -3.28 -16.41
N GLY A 1071 15.93 -3.65 -17.28
CA GLY A 1071 15.87 -3.33 -18.71
C GLY A 1071 14.78 -4.10 -19.47
N VAL A 1072 14.15 -5.09 -18.83
CA VAL A 1072 13.20 -6.08 -19.41
C VAL A 1072 11.74 -5.71 -19.16
N LEU A 1073 11.46 -4.83 -18.19
CA LEU A 1073 10.14 -4.21 -18.03
C LEU A 1073 9.82 -3.22 -19.18
N ARG A 1074 10.77 -3.00 -20.10
CA ARG A 1074 10.60 -2.22 -21.34
C ARG A 1074 9.90 -3.01 -22.43
#